data_AF-A0A918WJR2-F1
#
_entry.id   AF-A0A918WJR2-F1
#
_cell.length_a   1.000
_cell.length_b   1.000
_cell.length_c   1.000
_cell.angle_alpha   90.00
_cell.angle_beta   90.00
_cell.angle_gamma   90.00
#
_symmetry.space_group_name_H-M   'P 1'
#
loop_
_entity.id
_entity.type
_entity.pdbx_description
1 polymer ?
#
loop_
_entity_poly.entity_id
_entity_poly.type
_entity_poly.pdbx_seq_one_letter_code
_entity_poly.pdbx_strand_id
1 'polypeptide(L)'
;MKLQIFSLRLFLVLSLFSSLHAQVVTNRDDSGPGSLRDTITSAAAGATITFDPSLSGQEIYLSSQYLLDKDLIIDASSLRQRIILDGSNTNRIIEVTGNRSITCRRITFQNGTGTSTMAGNTRGGAIAIRDSGDLVLEDCQFTSCQTSTGGGAIFNQSADLTLKRCFFGYNQASVDGGAINCNGGLTNITNCTFLQNIAGGSGGAIKYSGSSDFSLTSCTLVTNSAEVAGGGLIYLGSSQGKLTLQNSILTNNGAPIGADLRNDGSTSTIGSNLLSNISDSGLLNGSVSITTEPSLAPEDYYGGPTLTMPPLMDSPARDAGGETDPGGTDQRGSPRFSNGALDIGAVEIGSLVVNTTDDNTTDDENHGSTENVSLREAIAFALPESVITFDTSVFNGSQGSILLTEELTIGNELTIDASAITNKVTIDANATEFERRRVLTIEAESSVELRNLILTGGWTEDGADGDDSSSGDMNSGEGGHDGGDGGGILLNSFSELTLSSTSVANNQTGNGGNGGSGGDGGYGGHGGHGGGILVRPNSTLVLNSSSVKENKTGNGGHGGDGGSNGNYNRGGRGGNSGAGGGIFVDSDSQLTLASSCVSGNKTGHKGNGGNGGDYGEGGSGGRSNKDGGGGIYMSPHSELTLDSSAITNNRTGNGGDGGDANMDSNRFGGAGSNGGPGGGIYASTQTILTLDSSQITRNHTGEGGMGGSGGDEGEDGNSGVGGDGGGIRSSSEGLTLSLCTLSENQTGRGGRGGGFFCSNSQLNASHCTIASNIALGEGEGGGIASENSEITLQNSILAGNSASSGPDLREFNTSNTLTVTGNNIFSSLSGQSSFTPDNPNLFIGNPLLAPLGDYGGPTHTMIPLPGSLAINAANSSTATLDQRGFAINDGQPDIGATEVRADDFTFQEPVLEALWNTDHDHDGSPFGLEIALGTDPDKPDANAPQNLSLTFNGIGQPVLEFAYSLGALPFTNYLILHSS
;
A
#
# COMPACT_ATOMS: atom_id res chain seq x y z
N MET A 1 -23.96 61.44 39.06
CA MET A 1 -24.65 60.93 37.86
C MET A 1 -23.79 60.04 36.94
N LYS A 2 -22.46 60.25 36.82
CA LYS A 2 -21.59 59.40 35.98
C LYS A 2 -21.23 58.02 36.56
N LEU A 3 -21.38 57.79 37.87
CA LEU A 3 -21.02 56.50 38.51
C LEU A 3 -22.15 55.43 38.49
N GLN A 4 -23.42 55.83 38.46
CA GLN A 4 -24.55 54.89 38.36
C GLN A 4 -24.78 54.38 36.93
N ILE A 5 -24.41 55.15 35.91
CA ILE A 5 -24.51 54.74 34.50
C ILE A 5 -23.41 53.72 34.13
N PHE A 6 -22.26 53.76 34.82
CA PHE A 6 -21.17 52.80 34.59
C PHE A 6 -21.45 51.44 35.24
N SER A 7 -22.04 51.41 36.43
CA SER A 7 -22.43 50.16 37.09
C SER A 7 -23.63 49.49 36.42
N LEU A 8 -24.59 50.25 35.90
CA LEU A 8 -25.72 49.69 35.13
C LEU A 8 -25.29 49.22 33.73
N ARG A 9 -24.31 49.86 33.08
CA ARG A 9 -23.71 49.37 31.82
C ARG A 9 -22.77 48.18 32.01
N LEU A 10 -22.05 48.08 33.13
CA LEU A 10 -21.23 46.90 33.44
C LEU A 10 -22.10 45.69 33.82
N PHE A 11 -23.24 45.90 34.47
CA PHE A 11 -24.21 44.84 34.75
C PHE A 11 -24.99 44.42 33.49
N LEU A 12 -25.33 45.35 32.58
CA LEU A 12 -25.95 45.01 31.29
C LEU A 12 -24.96 44.34 30.32
N VAL A 13 -23.67 44.70 30.39
CA VAL A 13 -22.62 44.08 29.56
C VAL A 13 -22.23 42.70 30.13
N LEU A 14 -22.15 42.51 31.46
CA LEU A 14 -21.97 41.16 32.03
C LEU A 14 -23.20 40.25 31.85
N SER A 15 -24.43 40.80 31.77
CA SER A 15 -25.62 39.99 31.44
C SER A 15 -25.79 39.72 29.95
N LEU A 16 -25.02 40.39 29.09
CA LEU A 16 -24.96 40.14 27.63
C LEU A 16 -23.76 39.25 27.23
N PHE A 17 -22.85 38.93 28.15
CA PHE A 17 -21.74 38.01 27.95
C PHE A 17 -21.96 36.62 28.60
N SER A 18 -23.09 36.37 29.24
CA SER A 18 -23.40 35.05 29.84
C SER A 18 -23.95 34.03 28.84
N SER A 19 -23.81 34.23 27.52
CA SER A 19 -24.32 33.31 26.49
C SER A 19 -23.26 32.75 25.53
N LEU A 20 -21.97 32.78 25.88
CA LEU A 20 -20.93 32.22 25.01
C LEU A 20 -19.78 31.57 25.82
N HIS A 21 -20.11 30.75 26.83
CA HIS A 21 -19.18 29.68 27.20
C HIS A 21 -19.34 28.58 26.16
N ALA A 22 -18.24 28.16 25.54
CA ALA A 22 -18.23 27.05 24.60
C ALA A 22 -18.89 25.83 25.26
N GLN A 23 -19.92 25.27 24.64
CA GLN A 23 -20.65 24.08 25.12
C GLN A 23 -19.85 22.81 24.78
N VAL A 24 -18.57 22.80 25.15
CA VAL A 24 -17.62 21.74 24.84
C VAL A 24 -17.27 21.01 26.13
N VAL A 25 -17.45 19.70 26.14
CA VAL A 25 -16.96 18.82 27.21
C VAL A 25 -15.46 18.63 27.03
N THR A 26 -14.67 18.95 28.05
CA THR A 26 -13.20 18.99 27.97
C THR A 26 -12.49 17.93 28.82
N ASN A 27 -13.21 17.22 29.67
CA ASN A 27 -12.65 16.16 30.51
C ASN A 27 -13.66 15.02 30.71
N ARG A 28 -13.17 13.89 31.23
CA ARG A 28 -13.95 12.67 31.48
C ARG A 28 -14.54 12.58 32.90
N ASP A 29 -14.40 13.62 33.71
CA ASP A 29 -14.92 13.59 35.07
C ASP A 29 -16.45 13.62 35.04
N ASP A 30 -17.13 12.95 35.96
CA ASP A 30 -18.61 12.96 35.98
C ASP A 30 -19.19 14.31 36.46
N SER A 31 -18.40 15.12 37.16
CA SER A 31 -18.84 16.39 37.72
C SER A 31 -17.68 17.37 37.89
N GLY A 32 -18.00 18.66 38.01
CA GLY A 32 -17.01 19.73 38.09
C GLY A 32 -16.78 20.41 36.74
N PRO A 33 -16.02 21.52 36.72
CA PRO A 33 -15.83 22.33 35.53
C PRO A 33 -15.36 21.52 34.32
N GLY A 34 -16.01 21.70 33.17
CA GLY A 34 -15.64 21.06 31.91
C GLY A 34 -16.14 19.62 31.73
N SER A 35 -16.91 19.08 32.70
CA SER A 35 -17.60 17.79 32.54
C SER A 35 -18.89 17.91 31.73
N LEU A 36 -19.40 16.77 31.25
CA LEU A 36 -20.72 16.73 30.60
C LEU A 36 -21.84 17.21 31.54
N ARG A 37 -21.79 16.88 32.83
CA ARG A 37 -22.80 17.31 33.81
C ARG A 37 -22.84 18.82 34.00
N ASP A 38 -21.66 19.43 34.10
CA ASP A 38 -21.49 20.88 34.23
C ASP A 38 -21.98 21.59 32.95
N THR A 39 -21.66 21.01 31.80
CA THR A 39 -22.08 21.53 30.50
C THR A 39 -23.59 21.44 30.29
N ILE A 40 -24.25 20.33 30.65
CA ILE A 40 -25.73 20.20 30.63
C ILE A 40 -26.40 21.23 31.54
N THR A 41 -25.83 21.44 32.73
CA THR A 41 -26.37 22.36 33.73
C THR A 41 -26.32 23.80 33.22
N SER A 42 -25.19 24.19 32.64
CA SER A 42 -24.93 25.56 32.15
C SER A 42 -25.52 25.84 30.77
N ALA A 43 -25.83 24.82 29.97
CA ALA A 43 -26.43 24.95 28.65
C ALA A 43 -27.81 25.63 28.67
N ALA A 44 -28.05 26.49 27.66
CA ALA A 44 -29.37 27.05 27.38
C ALA A 44 -30.30 25.98 26.76
N ALA A 45 -31.62 26.21 26.77
CA ALA A 45 -32.53 25.33 26.02
C ALA A 45 -32.26 25.44 24.50
N GLY A 46 -32.27 24.31 23.80
CA GLY A 46 -31.94 24.17 22.38
C GLY A 46 -30.43 24.16 22.08
N ALA A 47 -29.58 24.12 23.11
CA ALA A 47 -28.13 24.10 23.00
C ALA A 47 -27.56 22.82 22.36
N THR A 48 -26.45 22.94 21.66
CA THR A 48 -25.64 21.81 21.16
C THR A 48 -24.38 21.67 21.98
N ILE A 49 -24.30 20.57 22.73
CA ILE A 49 -23.14 20.17 23.51
C ILE A 49 -22.24 19.29 22.65
N THR A 50 -20.98 19.67 22.46
CA THR A 50 -19.97 18.90 21.74
C THR A 50 -18.84 18.44 22.66
N PHE A 51 -17.89 17.66 22.13
CA PHE A 51 -16.77 17.09 22.89
C PHE A 51 -15.43 17.53 22.31
N ASP A 52 -14.47 17.78 23.20
CA ASP A 52 -13.08 18.02 22.80
C ASP A 52 -12.50 16.77 22.10
N PRO A 53 -11.76 16.91 20.99
CA PRO A 53 -11.12 15.79 20.30
C PRO A 53 -10.27 14.88 21.20
N SER A 54 -9.71 15.39 22.30
CA SER A 54 -8.95 14.59 23.26
C SER A 54 -9.79 13.52 23.97
N LEU A 55 -11.11 13.61 23.91
CA LEU A 55 -12.04 12.65 24.50
C LEU A 55 -12.43 11.51 23.54
N SER A 56 -11.86 11.50 22.33
CA SER A 56 -12.02 10.41 21.37
C SER A 56 -11.65 9.05 21.99
N GLY A 57 -12.60 8.13 22.03
CA GLY A 57 -12.41 6.77 22.58
C GLY A 57 -12.40 6.68 24.12
N GLN A 58 -12.68 7.79 24.81
CA GLN A 58 -12.69 7.82 26.28
C GLN A 58 -14.03 7.40 26.87
N GLU A 59 -14.01 7.07 28.16
CA GLU A 59 -15.16 6.63 28.94
C GLU A 59 -15.42 7.57 30.13
N ILE A 60 -16.70 7.88 30.37
CA ILE A 60 -17.19 8.67 31.49
C ILE A 60 -18.02 7.75 32.40
N TYR A 61 -17.52 7.51 33.61
CA TYR A 61 -18.21 6.70 34.63
C TYR A 61 -19.15 7.56 35.46
N LEU A 62 -20.45 7.25 35.43
CA LEU A 62 -21.47 8.06 36.09
C LEU A 62 -21.60 7.72 37.58
N SER A 63 -21.58 8.75 38.43
CA SER A 63 -21.95 8.62 39.85
C SER A 63 -23.46 8.70 40.08
N SER A 64 -24.21 9.26 39.12
CA SER A 64 -25.66 9.41 39.12
C SER A 64 -26.18 9.69 37.71
N GLN A 65 -27.49 9.56 37.47
CA GLN A 65 -28.08 9.87 36.17
C GLN A 65 -27.92 11.35 35.76
N TYR A 66 -27.87 11.62 34.45
CA TYR A 66 -28.06 12.94 33.89
C TYR A 66 -29.55 13.26 33.80
N LEU A 67 -29.94 14.42 34.32
CA LEU A 67 -31.30 14.93 34.20
C LEU A 67 -31.37 15.92 33.04
N LEU A 68 -32.16 15.60 32.03
CA LEU A 68 -32.42 16.48 30.90
C LEU A 68 -33.80 17.13 31.08
N ASP A 69 -33.79 18.39 31.52
CA ASP A 69 -34.97 19.18 31.90
C ASP A 69 -35.27 20.34 30.93
N LYS A 70 -34.53 20.40 29.83
CA LYS A 70 -34.60 21.39 28.75
C LYS A 70 -34.27 20.73 27.41
N ASP A 71 -34.66 21.34 26.31
CA ASP A 71 -34.33 20.84 24.97
C ASP A 71 -32.81 20.88 24.76
N LEU A 72 -32.20 19.82 24.24
CA LEU A 72 -30.74 19.70 24.11
C LEU A 72 -30.35 18.80 22.94
N ILE A 73 -29.22 19.12 22.32
CA ILE A 73 -28.49 18.27 21.39
C ILE A 73 -27.16 17.91 22.06
N ILE A 74 -26.84 16.62 22.17
CA ILE A 74 -25.57 16.11 22.67
C ILE A 74 -24.88 15.38 21.51
N ASP A 75 -23.85 15.99 20.95
CA ASP A 75 -23.29 15.61 19.67
C ASP A 75 -21.80 15.25 19.77
N ALA A 76 -21.51 13.96 19.64
CA ALA A 76 -20.15 13.43 19.61
C ALA A 76 -19.69 13.08 18.18
N SER A 77 -20.40 13.52 17.15
CA SER A 77 -20.09 13.22 15.73
C SER A 77 -18.68 13.62 15.31
N SER A 78 -18.11 14.68 15.92
CA SER A 78 -16.76 15.17 15.63
C SER A 78 -15.62 14.31 16.19
N LEU A 79 -15.90 13.30 17.04
CA LEU A 79 -14.88 12.43 17.63
C LEU A 79 -14.50 11.28 16.68
N ARG A 80 -13.20 11.04 16.51
CA ARG A 80 -12.67 9.92 15.70
C ARG A 80 -13.15 8.58 16.23
N GLN A 81 -12.98 8.34 17.53
CA GLN A 81 -13.53 7.21 18.27
C GLN A 81 -14.60 7.69 19.22
N ARG A 82 -15.58 6.82 19.46
CA ARG A 82 -16.77 7.20 20.20
C ARG A 82 -16.51 7.46 21.69
N ILE A 83 -17.24 8.42 22.26
CA ILE A 83 -17.34 8.56 23.72
C ILE A 83 -18.31 7.53 24.32
N ILE A 84 -17.96 7.00 25.49
CA ILE A 84 -18.75 6.04 26.25
C ILE A 84 -19.30 6.72 27.51
N LEU A 85 -20.62 6.63 27.71
CA LEU A 85 -21.30 6.97 28.96
C LEU A 85 -21.67 5.68 29.69
N ASP A 86 -20.98 5.40 30.79
CA ASP A 86 -21.06 4.15 31.53
C ASP A 86 -21.83 4.34 32.85
N GLY A 87 -22.96 3.64 32.99
CA GLY A 87 -23.80 3.67 34.20
C GLY A 87 -23.26 2.83 35.36
N SER A 88 -22.12 2.16 35.17
CA SER A 88 -21.38 1.35 36.14
C SER A 88 -22.22 0.28 36.82
N ASN A 89 -23.19 -0.26 36.08
CA ASN A 89 -24.21 -1.22 36.53
C ASN A 89 -25.04 -0.75 37.73
N THR A 90 -24.97 0.52 38.09
CA THR A 90 -25.56 1.08 39.32
C THR A 90 -26.52 2.22 39.04
N ASN A 91 -26.32 2.94 37.94
CA ASN A 91 -27.05 4.16 37.62
C ASN A 91 -27.77 4.05 36.28
N ARG A 92 -28.95 4.66 36.21
CA ARG A 92 -29.52 5.06 34.93
C ARG A 92 -28.63 6.14 34.33
N ILE A 93 -28.46 6.17 33.02
CA ILE A 93 -27.59 7.17 32.36
C ILE A 93 -28.31 8.50 32.16
N ILE A 94 -29.52 8.49 31.58
CA ILE A 94 -30.33 9.69 31.33
C ILE A 94 -31.76 9.52 31.83
N GLU A 95 -32.28 10.54 32.50
CA GLU A 95 -33.72 10.74 32.70
C GLU A 95 -34.17 12.04 32.02
N VAL A 96 -35.19 11.94 31.17
CA VAL A 96 -35.82 13.07 30.49
C VAL A 96 -37.12 13.42 31.23
N THR A 97 -37.27 14.68 31.61
CA THR A 97 -38.45 15.17 32.36
C THR A 97 -39.11 16.37 31.71
N GLY A 98 -40.44 16.38 31.71
CA GLY A 98 -41.25 17.36 30.99
C GLY A 98 -41.30 17.11 29.48
N ASN A 99 -42.06 17.97 28.78
CA ASN A 99 -42.16 17.92 27.33
C ASN A 99 -40.89 18.50 26.69
N ARG A 100 -39.97 17.63 26.24
CA ARG A 100 -38.61 17.98 25.78
C ARG A 100 -38.24 17.34 24.46
N SER A 101 -37.47 18.06 23.66
CA SER A 101 -36.80 17.53 22.47
C SER A 101 -35.32 17.28 22.77
N ILE A 102 -34.92 16.01 22.77
CA ILE A 102 -33.53 15.58 23.02
C ILE A 102 -32.98 14.90 21.78
N THR A 103 -31.77 15.27 21.38
CA THR A 103 -31.02 14.58 20.32
C THR A 103 -29.67 14.12 20.86
N CYS A 104 -29.32 12.86 20.63
CA CYS A 104 -27.97 12.34 20.91
C CYS A 104 -27.37 11.74 19.64
N ARG A 105 -26.10 12.09 19.36
CA ARG A 105 -25.36 11.56 18.19
C ARG A 105 -24.04 10.92 18.56
N ARG A 106 -23.76 9.74 18.01
CA ARG A 106 -22.46 9.04 18.13
C ARG A 106 -22.02 8.82 19.59
N ILE A 107 -22.92 8.32 20.44
CA ILE A 107 -22.65 8.01 21.87
C ILE A 107 -22.89 6.53 22.17
N THR A 108 -22.00 5.90 22.95
CA THR A 108 -22.26 4.58 23.54
C THR A 108 -22.82 4.77 24.94
N PHE A 109 -24.00 4.21 25.16
CA PHE A 109 -24.62 4.05 26.47
C PHE A 109 -24.40 2.61 26.91
N GLN A 110 -23.67 2.40 28.01
CA GLN A 110 -23.40 1.04 28.47
C GLN A 110 -23.57 0.88 29.98
N ASN A 111 -23.80 -0.37 30.39
CA ASN A 111 -23.86 -0.75 31.80
C ASN A 111 -24.85 0.12 32.61
N GLY A 112 -25.89 0.65 31.97
CA GLY A 112 -26.91 1.45 32.62
C GLY A 112 -27.90 0.57 33.36
N THR A 113 -28.18 0.87 34.63
CA THR A 113 -29.16 0.12 35.43
C THR A 113 -30.27 1.02 35.95
N GLY A 114 -31.51 0.67 35.66
CA GLY A 114 -32.70 1.36 36.19
C GLY A 114 -32.88 1.09 37.69
N THR A 115 -32.07 1.72 38.53
CA THR A 115 -32.17 1.62 40.00
C THR A 115 -32.89 2.85 40.54
N SER A 116 -33.98 2.64 41.27
CA SER A 116 -34.48 3.67 42.16
C SER A 116 -34.78 3.06 43.51
N THR A 117 -34.34 3.72 44.57
CA THR A 117 -34.71 3.44 45.96
C THR A 117 -36.19 3.75 46.26
N MET A 118 -36.95 4.29 45.30
CA MET A 118 -38.39 4.51 45.39
C MET A 118 -39.15 3.44 44.58
N ALA A 119 -40.12 2.77 45.21
CA ALA A 119 -40.96 1.79 44.54
C ALA A 119 -41.67 2.43 43.32
N GLY A 120 -41.34 1.97 42.10
CA GLY A 120 -42.00 2.37 40.85
C GLY A 120 -41.16 3.15 39.83
N ASN A 121 -39.90 3.51 40.12
CA ASN A 121 -39.03 4.31 39.23
C ASN A 121 -37.81 3.52 38.68
N THR A 122 -37.94 2.22 38.42
CA THR A 122 -36.83 1.35 37.94
C THR A 122 -36.77 1.17 36.42
N ARG A 123 -37.61 1.88 35.63
CA ARG A 123 -37.72 1.68 34.16
C ARG A 123 -36.59 2.39 33.41
N GLY A 124 -36.16 1.84 32.26
CA GLY A 124 -35.09 2.41 31.43
C GLY A 124 -33.72 2.25 32.08
N GLY A 125 -32.90 1.31 31.60
CA GLY A 125 -31.53 1.12 32.10
C GLY A 125 -30.58 2.22 31.67
N ALA A 126 -30.60 2.59 30.39
CA ALA A 126 -29.87 3.75 29.89
C ALA A 126 -30.71 5.03 29.95
N ILE A 127 -31.86 5.03 29.26
CA ILE A 127 -32.70 6.24 29.09
C ILE A 127 -34.11 5.95 29.59
N ALA A 128 -34.65 6.86 30.41
CA ALA A 128 -36.06 6.86 30.79
C ALA A 128 -36.73 8.19 30.43
N ILE A 129 -37.84 8.10 29.69
CA ILE A 129 -38.68 9.24 29.34
C ILE A 129 -40.04 9.09 30.06
N ARG A 130 -40.42 10.12 30.82
CA ARG A 130 -41.60 10.09 31.70
C ARG A 130 -42.83 10.78 31.12
N ASP A 131 -42.60 11.77 30.28
CA ASP A 131 -43.63 12.65 29.73
C ASP A 131 -43.63 12.55 28.18
N SER A 132 -44.46 13.37 27.52
CA SER A 132 -44.40 13.57 26.06
C SER A 132 -43.10 14.28 25.65
N GLY A 133 -42.83 14.41 24.36
CA GLY A 133 -41.61 15.04 23.83
C GLY A 133 -41.08 14.27 22.63
N ASP A 134 -39.83 14.54 22.24
CA ASP A 134 -39.15 13.91 21.13
C ASP A 134 -37.77 13.40 21.60
N LEU A 135 -37.43 12.13 21.30
CA LEU A 135 -36.09 11.60 21.44
C LEU A 135 -35.56 11.15 20.07
N VAL A 136 -34.49 11.78 19.62
CA VAL A 136 -33.78 11.44 18.39
C VAL A 136 -32.42 10.86 18.75
N LEU A 137 -32.16 9.62 18.32
CA LEU A 137 -30.88 8.95 18.49
C LEU A 137 -30.32 8.60 17.11
N GLU A 138 -29.14 9.12 16.80
CA GLU A 138 -28.45 8.86 15.54
C GLU A 138 -27.06 8.30 15.85
N ASP A 139 -26.66 7.20 15.21
CA ASP A 139 -25.32 6.61 15.36
C ASP A 139 -24.95 6.20 16.80
N CYS A 140 -25.95 5.94 17.65
CA CYS A 140 -25.77 5.57 19.06
C CYS A 140 -25.68 4.04 19.25
N GLN A 141 -25.02 3.60 20.33
CA GLN A 141 -25.04 2.20 20.78
C GLN A 141 -25.58 2.10 22.20
N PHE A 142 -26.33 1.04 22.47
CA PHE A 142 -26.81 0.66 23.79
C PHE A 142 -26.39 -0.77 24.05
N THR A 143 -25.48 -0.97 25.00
CA THR A 143 -24.97 -2.30 25.33
C THR A 143 -25.05 -2.61 26.81
N SER A 144 -25.44 -3.84 27.14
CA SER A 144 -25.39 -4.37 28.50
C SER A 144 -26.18 -3.53 29.54
N CYS A 145 -27.21 -2.81 29.09
CA CYS A 145 -28.10 -2.04 29.97
C CYS A 145 -29.21 -2.93 30.54
N GLN A 146 -29.56 -2.71 31.80
CA GLN A 146 -30.40 -3.64 32.57
C GLN A 146 -31.50 -2.95 33.39
N THR A 147 -32.65 -3.62 33.53
CA THR A 147 -33.73 -3.18 34.42
C THR A 147 -34.52 -4.35 35.00
N SER A 148 -35.02 -4.19 36.23
CA SER A 148 -35.99 -5.11 36.84
C SER A 148 -37.43 -4.93 36.35
N THR A 149 -37.68 -3.95 35.47
CA THR A 149 -39.00 -3.68 34.90
C THR A 149 -38.94 -3.76 33.38
N GLY A 150 -39.11 -2.65 32.66
CA GLY A 150 -39.12 -2.65 31.21
C GLY A 150 -38.24 -1.60 30.58
N GLY A 151 -37.77 -1.91 29.36
CA GLY A 151 -36.85 -1.09 28.59
C GLY A 151 -35.43 -1.22 29.11
N GLY A 152 -34.78 -2.38 28.90
CA GLY A 152 -33.42 -2.63 29.38
C GLY A 152 -32.44 -1.53 28.98
N ALA A 153 -32.55 -1.01 27.75
CA ALA A 153 -31.92 0.22 27.34
C ALA A 153 -32.86 1.44 27.52
N ILE A 154 -33.99 1.47 26.80
CA ILE A 154 -34.85 2.64 26.71
C ILE A 154 -36.26 2.32 27.21
N PHE A 155 -36.75 3.11 28.15
CA PHE A 155 -38.16 3.16 28.49
C PHE A 155 -38.77 4.48 28.01
N ASN A 156 -39.81 4.38 27.19
CA ASN A 156 -40.55 5.53 26.68
C ASN A 156 -42.03 5.45 27.10
N GLN A 157 -42.49 6.45 27.86
CA GLN A 157 -43.88 6.51 28.30
C GLN A 157 -44.83 7.04 27.21
N SER A 158 -44.48 8.14 26.52
CA SER A 158 -45.38 8.84 25.60
C SER A 158 -44.69 9.82 24.62
N ALA A 159 -43.36 9.81 24.50
CA ALA A 159 -42.63 10.68 23.57
C ALA A 159 -42.52 10.06 22.17
N ASP A 160 -42.30 10.86 21.15
CA ASP A 160 -41.98 10.36 19.82
C ASP A 160 -40.51 9.91 19.81
N LEU A 161 -40.25 8.72 19.25
CA LEU A 161 -38.93 8.09 19.25
C LEU A 161 -38.44 7.91 17.82
N THR A 162 -37.31 8.54 17.48
CA THR A 162 -36.63 8.36 16.19
C THR A 162 -35.26 7.74 16.41
N LEU A 163 -35.04 6.55 15.86
CA LEU A 163 -33.76 5.84 15.91
C LEU A 163 -33.23 5.68 14.49
N LYS A 164 -32.00 6.14 14.24
CA LYS A 164 -31.31 5.94 12.96
C LYS A 164 -29.92 5.40 13.18
N ARG A 165 -29.55 4.36 12.42
CA ARG A 165 -28.20 3.78 12.44
C ARG A 165 -27.73 3.45 13.86
N CYS A 166 -28.63 2.94 14.70
CA CYS A 166 -28.32 2.63 16.09
C CYS A 166 -28.15 1.13 16.30
N PHE A 167 -27.36 0.77 17.31
CA PHE A 167 -27.21 -0.62 17.72
C PHE A 167 -27.66 -0.83 19.17
N PHE A 168 -28.39 -1.92 19.40
CA PHE A 168 -28.88 -2.35 20.71
C PHE A 168 -28.46 -3.80 20.93
N GLY A 169 -27.41 -4.01 21.71
CA GLY A 169 -26.84 -5.32 21.99
C GLY A 169 -26.98 -5.70 23.46
N TYR A 170 -27.26 -6.96 23.77
CA TYR A 170 -27.04 -7.50 25.11
C TYR A 170 -27.82 -6.80 26.25
N ASN A 171 -28.91 -6.10 25.94
CA ASN A 171 -29.71 -5.40 26.95
C ASN A 171 -30.73 -6.34 27.58
N GLN A 172 -31.03 -6.15 28.86
CA GLN A 172 -31.88 -7.06 29.62
C GLN A 172 -32.97 -6.35 30.43
N ALA A 173 -34.20 -6.87 30.37
CA ALA A 173 -35.32 -6.45 31.20
C ALA A 173 -35.99 -7.65 31.86
N SER A 174 -36.30 -7.59 33.17
CA SER A 174 -37.03 -8.69 33.83
C SER A 174 -38.51 -8.77 33.44
N VAL A 175 -39.09 -7.70 32.87
CA VAL A 175 -40.49 -7.67 32.43
C VAL A 175 -40.55 -7.51 30.91
N ASP A 176 -40.56 -6.30 30.36
CA ASP A 176 -40.90 -6.12 28.96
C ASP A 176 -39.91 -5.23 28.21
N GLY A 177 -39.62 -5.55 26.95
CA GLY A 177 -38.72 -4.75 26.12
C GLY A 177 -37.27 -4.88 26.58
N GLY A 178 -36.61 -5.97 26.20
CA GLY A 178 -35.22 -6.23 26.62
C GLY A 178 -34.28 -5.11 26.18
N ALA A 179 -34.48 -4.53 25.00
CA ALA A 179 -33.89 -3.24 24.64
C ALA A 179 -34.87 -2.08 24.91
N ILE A 180 -36.02 -2.08 24.24
CA ILE A 180 -36.94 -0.93 24.20
C ILE A 180 -38.33 -1.33 24.67
N ASN A 181 -38.88 -0.55 25.60
CA ASN A 181 -40.28 -0.62 25.99
C ASN A 181 -40.94 0.74 25.77
N CYS A 182 -41.81 0.80 24.77
CA CYS A 182 -42.48 2.02 24.32
C CYS A 182 -43.99 1.91 24.52
N ASN A 183 -44.54 2.75 25.40
CA ASN A 183 -45.96 2.75 25.75
C ASN A 183 -46.80 3.79 24.98
N GLY A 184 -46.18 4.67 24.19
CA GLY A 184 -46.89 5.72 23.44
C GLY A 184 -45.94 6.61 22.64
N GLY A 185 -46.50 7.41 21.71
CA GLY A 185 -45.77 8.26 20.77
C GLY A 185 -45.55 7.60 19.41
N LEU A 186 -45.36 8.39 18.36
CA LEU A 186 -44.90 7.93 17.04
C LEU A 186 -43.49 7.36 17.20
N THR A 187 -43.21 6.20 16.60
CA THR A 187 -41.89 5.59 16.72
C THR A 187 -41.39 5.12 15.36
N ASN A 188 -40.24 5.65 14.94
CA ASN A 188 -39.60 5.34 13.67
C ASN A 188 -38.19 4.82 13.91
N ILE A 189 -37.94 3.58 13.47
CA ILE A 189 -36.66 2.90 13.63
C ILE A 189 -36.14 2.55 12.23
N THR A 190 -34.97 3.06 11.88
CA THR A 190 -34.40 2.93 10.52
C THR A 190 -32.92 2.56 10.57
N ASN A 191 -32.52 1.55 9.80
CA ASN A 191 -31.11 1.09 9.74
C ASN A 191 -30.53 0.71 11.10
N CYS A 192 -31.32 0.11 11.98
CA CYS A 192 -30.86 -0.25 13.31
C CYS A 192 -30.66 -1.77 13.44
N THR A 193 -29.69 -2.17 14.25
CA THR A 193 -29.44 -3.57 14.60
C THR A 193 -29.77 -3.83 16.08
N PHE A 194 -30.52 -4.89 16.34
CA PHE A 194 -30.86 -5.38 17.68
C PHE A 194 -30.38 -6.83 17.83
N LEU A 195 -29.43 -7.04 18.73
CA LEU A 195 -28.74 -8.30 18.89
C LEU A 195 -28.80 -8.78 20.34
N GLN A 196 -29.23 -10.02 20.55
CA GLN A 196 -29.15 -10.70 21.86
C GLN A 196 -29.76 -9.92 23.04
N ASN A 197 -30.85 -9.20 22.81
CA ASN A 197 -31.60 -8.55 23.89
C ASN A 197 -32.58 -9.54 24.54
N ILE A 198 -32.76 -9.44 25.86
CA ILE A 198 -33.46 -10.44 26.67
C ILE A 198 -34.58 -9.81 27.51
N ALA A 199 -35.79 -10.34 27.43
CA ALA A 199 -36.92 -9.98 28.28
C ALA A 199 -37.47 -11.18 29.07
N GLY A 200 -37.68 -11.03 30.39
CA GLY A 200 -38.38 -12.03 31.21
C GLY A 200 -39.90 -12.10 30.97
N GLY A 201 -40.45 -11.16 30.21
CA GLY A 201 -41.85 -11.08 29.78
C GLY A 201 -41.92 -11.06 28.26
N SER A 202 -42.40 -9.97 27.66
CA SER A 202 -42.60 -9.86 26.19
C SER A 202 -41.72 -8.80 25.53
N GLY A 203 -41.42 -8.98 24.24
CA GLY A 203 -40.60 -8.05 23.46
C GLY A 203 -39.12 -8.19 23.81
N GLY A 204 -38.45 -9.24 23.33
CA GLY A 204 -37.04 -9.50 23.64
C GLY A 204 -36.15 -8.34 23.18
N ALA A 205 -36.30 -7.87 21.95
CA ALA A 205 -35.76 -6.56 21.56
C ALA A 205 -36.75 -5.44 21.92
N ILE A 206 -37.95 -5.45 21.34
CA ILE A 206 -38.86 -4.31 21.38
C ILE A 206 -40.27 -4.74 21.82
N LYS A 207 -40.82 -4.01 22.78
CA LYS A 207 -42.26 -3.96 23.04
C LYS A 207 -42.81 -2.59 22.69
N TYR A 208 -43.87 -2.57 21.88
CA TYR A 208 -44.66 -1.37 21.61
C TYR A 208 -46.13 -1.57 21.99
N SER A 209 -46.71 -0.64 22.75
CA SER A 209 -48.13 -0.65 23.13
C SER A 209 -48.81 0.72 23.03
N GLY A 210 -48.29 1.60 22.15
CA GLY A 210 -48.85 2.92 21.90
C GLY A 210 -50.09 2.90 20.99
N SER A 211 -50.77 4.05 20.90
CA SER A 211 -51.90 4.26 19.98
C SER A 211 -51.50 4.85 18.62
N SER A 212 -50.26 5.29 18.46
CA SER A 212 -49.71 5.88 17.22
C SER A 212 -49.08 4.81 16.30
N ASP A 213 -48.64 5.22 15.11
CA ASP A 213 -47.91 4.37 14.19
C ASP A 213 -46.52 3.99 14.72
N PHE A 214 -46.06 2.80 14.34
CA PHE A 214 -44.75 2.26 14.67
C PHE A 214 -44.13 1.66 13.42
N SER A 215 -42.93 2.12 13.03
CA SER A 215 -42.25 1.66 11.82
C SER A 215 -40.89 1.05 12.12
N LEU A 216 -40.63 -0.12 11.50
CA LEU A 216 -39.30 -0.70 11.33
C LEU A 216 -39.00 -0.73 9.84
N THR A 217 -37.95 0.00 9.48
CA THR A 217 -37.51 0.12 8.09
C THR A 217 -36.05 -0.27 8.03
N SER A 218 -35.73 -1.27 7.21
CA SER A 218 -34.35 -1.68 7.01
C SER A 218 -33.62 -1.96 8.33
N CYS A 219 -34.21 -2.77 9.20
CA CYS A 219 -33.61 -3.10 10.50
C CYS A 219 -33.24 -4.58 10.57
N THR A 220 -32.26 -4.92 11.41
CA THR A 220 -31.83 -6.31 11.67
C THR A 220 -32.06 -6.65 13.13
N LEU A 221 -33.04 -7.49 13.44
CA LEU A 221 -33.37 -7.97 14.79
C LEU A 221 -33.09 -9.48 14.84
N VAL A 222 -31.97 -9.86 15.44
CA VAL A 222 -31.51 -11.25 15.46
C VAL A 222 -31.14 -11.74 16.84
N THR A 223 -31.47 -13.00 17.13
CA THR A 223 -31.10 -13.70 18.38
C THR A 223 -31.61 -13.04 19.67
N ASN A 224 -32.67 -12.24 19.58
CA ASN A 224 -33.33 -11.66 20.75
C ASN A 224 -34.29 -12.67 21.38
N SER A 225 -34.50 -12.60 22.70
CA SER A 225 -35.24 -13.62 23.44
C SER A 225 -36.25 -13.04 24.43
N ALA A 226 -37.43 -13.64 24.51
CA ALA A 226 -38.49 -13.31 25.46
C ALA A 226 -39.09 -14.58 26.07
N GLU A 227 -39.37 -14.59 27.38
CA GLU A 227 -39.97 -15.76 28.03
C GLU A 227 -41.48 -15.92 27.76
N VAL A 228 -42.17 -14.88 27.25
CA VAL A 228 -43.62 -14.91 27.00
C VAL A 228 -43.97 -14.82 25.51
N ALA A 229 -43.69 -13.68 24.87
CA ALA A 229 -44.06 -13.45 23.47
C ALA A 229 -43.19 -12.39 22.78
N GLY A 230 -43.06 -12.48 21.45
CA GLY A 230 -42.34 -11.48 20.65
C GLY A 230 -40.85 -11.41 20.98
N GLY A 231 -40.08 -12.44 20.65
CA GLY A 231 -38.64 -12.46 20.91
C GLY A 231 -37.92 -11.31 20.20
N GLY A 232 -38.22 -11.08 18.92
CA GLY A 232 -37.81 -9.86 18.21
C GLY A 232 -38.67 -8.67 18.62
N LEU A 233 -39.93 -8.67 18.17
CA LEU A 233 -40.87 -7.57 18.36
C LEU A 233 -42.23 -8.06 18.84
N ILE A 234 -42.81 -7.35 19.81
CA ILE A 234 -44.26 -7.42 20.09
C ILE A 234 -44.94 -6.06 19.86
N TYR A 235 -45.99 -6.07 19.06
CA TYR A 235 -46.83 -4.92 18.76
C TYR A 235 -48.25 -5.13 19.32
N LEU A 236 -48.60 -4.32 20.33
CA LEU A 236 -49.90 -4.33 21.02
C LEU A 236 -50.73 -3.07 20.70
N GLY A 237 -50.59 -2.54 19.47
CA GLY A 237 -51.19 -1.26 19.10
C GLY A 237 -52.71 -1.25 19.11
N SER A 238 -53.29 -0.06 19.30
CA SER A 238 -54.74 0.15 19.23
C SER A 238 -55.27 0.05 17.80
N SER A 239 -56.60 0.03 17.60
CA SER A 239 -57.21 0.09 16.27
C SER A 239 -56.93 1.38 15.48
N GLN A 240 -56.30 2.39 16.10
CA GLN A 240 -55.96 3.67 15.48
C GLN A 240 -54.52 3.75 14.94
N GLY A 241 -53.61 2.88 15.39
CA GLY A 241 -52.20 2.89 14.99
C GLY A 241 -51.82 1.65 14.18
N LYS A 242 -50.78 1.75 13.36
CA LYS A 242 -50.32 0.69 12.46
C LYS A 242 -48.84 0.35 12.64
N LEU A 243 -48.53 -0.94 12.64
CA LEU A 243 -47.16 -1.45 12.45
C LEU A 243 -46.81 -1.41 10.96
N THR A 244 -45.74 -0.71 10.58
CA THR A 244 -45.16 -0.79 9.23
C THR A 244 -43.82 -1.52 9.30
N LEU A 245 -43.71 -2.63 8.56
CA LEU A 245 -42.48 -3.40 8.44
C LEU A 245 -41.99 -3.34 6.98
N GLN A 246 -40.78 -2.82 6.79
CA GLN A 246 -40.18 -2.62 5.48
C GLN A 246 -38.73 -3.09 5.44
N ASN A 247 -38.37 -3.90 4.42
CA ASN A 247 -37.01 -4.33 4.13
C ASN A 247 -36.21 -4.78 5.37
N SER A 248 -36.84 -5.43 6.35
CA SER A 248 -36.23 -5.76 7.65
C SER A 248 -36.04 -7.26 7.86
N ILE A 249 -34.97 -7.61 8.58
CA ILE A 249 -34.63 -8.98 9.02
C ILE A 249 -35.06 -9.15 10.47
N LEU A 250 -35.97 -10.09 10.74
CA LEU A 250 -36.34 -10.53 12.08
C LEU A 250 -36.21 -12.06 12.10
N THR A 251 -35.05 -12.60 12.46
CA THR A 251 -34.80 -14.06 12.44
C THR A 251 -34.05 -14.53 13.68
N ASN A 252 -34.09 -15.84 13.94
CA ASN A 252 -33.37 -16.47 15.05
C ASN A 252 -33.74 -15.91 16.42
N ASN A 253 -34.88 -15.23 16.54
CA ASN A 253 -35.39 -14.76 17.82
C ASN A 253 -36.15 -15.89 18.54
N GLY A 254 -36.19 -15.85 19.86
CA GLY A 254 -36.79 -16.88 20.70
C GLY A 254 -37.94 -16.36 21.56
N ALA A 255 -39.13 -16.92 21.40
CA ALA A 255 -40.22 -16.80 22.38
C ALA A 255 -41.24 -17.93 22.21
N PRO A 256 -42.01 -18.27 23.26
CA PRO A 256 -43.09 -19.26 23.13
C PRO A 256 -44.21 -18.88 22.15
N ILE A 257 -44.47 -17.59 21.94
CA ILE A 257 -45.52 -17.07 21.06
C ILE A 257 -44.95 -15.96 20.16
N GLY A 258 -45.10 -16.07 18.84
CA GLY A 258 -44.57 -15.11 17.87
C GLY A 258 -43.09 -14.80 18.07
N ALA A 259 -42.21 -15.78 17.86
CA ALA A 259 -40.79 -15.69 18.18
C ALA A 259 -40.09 -14.49 17.52
N ASP A 260 -40.32 -14.26 16.23
CA ASP A 260 -39.80 -13.09 15.51
C ASP A 260 -40.70 -11.87 15.70
N LEU A 261 -41.99 -12.02 15.40
CA LEU A 261 -42.99 -10.95 15.52
C LEU A 261 -44.30 -11.49 16.10
N ARG A 262 -44.72 -10.90 17.22
CA ARG A 262 -46.10 -11.02 17.74
C ARG A 262 -46.85 -9.72 17.49
N ASN A 263 -47.97 -9.78 16.79
CA ASN A 263 -48.73 -8.59 16.43
C ASN A 263 -50.23 -8.77 16.72
N ASP A 264 -50.77 -7.86 17.51
CA ASP A 264 -52.18 -7.81 17.94
C ASP A 264 -52.98 -6.65 17.33
N GLY A 265 -52.37 -5.87 16.44
CA GLY A 265 -52.98 -4.71 15.81
C GLY A 265 -53.01 -4.77 14.29
N SER A 266 -53.14 -3.59 13.68
CA SER A 266 -53.10 -3.39 12.22
C SER A 266 -51.65 -3.40 11.71
N THR A 267 -51.40 -3.97 10.53
CA THR A 267 -50.05 -4.07 9.93
C THR A 267 -50.02 -3.71 8.46
N SER A 268 -48.94 -3.02 8.05
CA SER A 268 -48.47 -2.91 6.67
C SER A 268 -47.17 -3.68 6.54
N THR A 269 -47.03 -4.40 5.45
CA THR A 269 -45.72 -4.71 4.89
C THR A 269 -45.49 -3.85 3.66
N ILE A 270 -44.26 -3.35 3.51
CA ILE A 270 -43.78 -2.63 2.33
C ILE A 270 -42.48 -3.32 1.90
N GLY A 271 -42.31 -3.61 0.62
CA GLY A 271 -41.21 -4.43 0.13
C GLY A 271 -41.18 -5.85 0.71
N SER A 272 -39.98 -6.42 0.86
CA SER A 272 -39.74 -7.79 1.35
C SER A 272 -39.21 -7.76 2.78
N ASN A 273 -39.58 -8.72 3.62
CA ASN A 273 -39.07 -8.80 5.00
C ASN A 273 -38.66 -10.21 5.31
N LEU A 274 -37.48 -10.41 5.90
CA LEU A 274 -36.94 -11.73 6.17
C LEU A 274 -37.34 -12.19 7.58
N LEU A 275 -38.23 -13.18 7.69
CA LEU A 275 -38.71 -13.73 8.96
C LEU A 275 -38.58 -15.25 8.98
N SER A 276 -38.00 -15.79 10.05
CA SER A 276 -37.87 -17.25 10.22
C SER A 276 -39.17 -17.89 10.75
N ASN A 277 -39.96 -17.11 11.50
CA ASN A 277 -41.22 -17.52 12.08
C ASN A 277 -42.29 -16.42 11.92
N ILE A 278 -43.28 -16.70 11.08
CA ILE A 278 -44.42 -15.81 10.82
C ILE A 278 -45.68 -16.16 11.65
N SER A 279 -45.65 -17.22 12.48
CA SER A 279 -46.79 -17.56 13.33
C SER A 279 -47.08 -16.41 14.30
N ASP A 280 -48.35 -16.03 14.44
CA ASP A 280 -48.81 -14.93 15.32
C ASP A 280 -48.35 -13.51 14.94
N SER A 281 -47.74 -13.35 13.76
CA SER A 281 -47.30 -12.05 13.22
C SER A 281 -48.43 -11.24 12.55
N GLY A 282 -49.59 -11.87 12.29
CA GLY A 282 -50.67 -11.26 11.51
C GLY A 282 -50.34 -11.09 10.02
N LEU A 283 -49.16 -11.55 9.56
CA LEU A 283 -48.77 -11.55 8.16
C LEU A 283 -49.35 -12.78 7.45
N LEU A 284 -50.04 -12.57 6.33
CA LEU A 284 -50.55 -13.66 5.49
C LEU A 284 -49.40 -14.32 4.73
N ASN A 285 -49.47 -15.65 4.55
CA ASN A 285 -48.66 -16.40 3.58
C ASN A 285 -48.79 -15.72 2.19
N GLY A 286 -47.76 -15.00 1.76
CA GLY A 286 -47.80 -14.16 0.55
C GLY A 286 -47.16 -12.77 0.72
N SER A 287 -46.94 -12.32 1.95
CA SER A 287 -45.87 -11.34 2.21
C SER A 287 -44.56 -12.02 1.84
N VAL A 288 -43.65 -11.35 1.10
CA VAL A 288 -42.35 -11.94 0.69
C VAL A 288 -41.49 -12.11 1.95
N SER A 289 -41.77 -13.20 2.67
CA SER A 289 -41.06 -13.67 3.85
C SER A 289 -40.28 -14.90 3.46
N ILE A 290 -38.97 -14.72 3.32
CA ILE A 290 -38.07 -15.84 3.09
C ILE A 290 -37.87 -16.52 4.45
N THR A 291 -38.30 -17.77 4.59
CA THR A 291 -38.24 -18.51 5.87
C THR A 291 -36.97 -19.36 5.92
N THR A 292 -35.81 -18.72 5.72
CA THR A 292 -34.48 -19.35 5.72
C THR A 292 -33.54 -18.58 6.63
N GLU A 293 -32.42 -19.21 7.01
CA GLU A 293 -31.35 -18.51 7.74
C GLU A 293 -30.87 -17.28 6.97
N PRO A 294 -30.64 -16.15 7.65
CA PRO A 294 -30.29 -14.90 6.99
C PRO A 294 -28.85 -14.87 6.48
N SER A 295 -27.99 -15.82 6.87
CA SER A 295 -26.56 -15.86 6.51
C SER A 295 -25.90 -14.48 6.65
N LEU A 296 -25.78 -14.00 7.89
CA LEU A 296 -25.17 -12.71 8.20
C LEU A 296 -23.73 -12.91 8.69
N ALA A 297 -22.89 -11.91 8.43
CA ALA A 297 -21.56 -11.85 9.00
C ALA A 297 -21.64 -11.68 10.54
N PRO A 298 -20.55 -11.99 11.28
CA PRO A 298 -20.46 -11.71 12.71
C PRO A 298 -20.74 -10.24 13.06
N GLU A 299 -20.92 -9.92 14.34
CA GLU A 299 -21.06 -8.53 14.78
C GLU A 299 -19.72 -7.80 14.68
N ASP A 300 -19.68 -6.70 13.92
CA ASP A 300 -18.56 -5.75 13.87
C ASP A 300 -19.02 -4.39 13.34
N TYR A 301 -18.14 -3.39 13.27
CA TYR A 301 -18.41 -2.06 12.76
C TYR A 301 -18.50 -2.01 11.23
N TYR A 302 -17.71 -2.83 10.52
CA TYR A 302 -17.74 -2.91 9.06
C TYR A 302 -17.62 -1.55 8.34
N GLY A 303 -16.75 -0.67 8.85
CA GLY A 303 -16.58 0.71 8.34
C GLY A 303 -17.65 1.71 8.77
N GLY A 304 -18.72 1.25 9.44
CA GLY A 304 -19.83 2.06 9.91
C GLY A 304 -19.64 2.72 11.27
N PRO A 305 -20.49 3.69 11.64
CA PRO A 305 -20.41 4.36 12.93
C PRO A 305 -20.85 3.46 14.10
N THR A 306 -21.56 2.36 13.87
CA THR A 306 -22.15 1.47 14.90
C THR A 306 -22.00 -0.01 14.51
N LEU A 307 -22.03 -0.90 15.51
CA LEU A 307 -21.98 -2.35 15.28
C LEU A 307 -23.18 -2.84 14.45
N THR A 308 -22.92 -3.70 13.48
CA THR A 308 -23.92 -4.22 12.52
C THR A 308 -23.60 -5.66 12.09
N MET A 309 -24.48 -6.25 11.28
CA MET A 309 -24.36 -7.62 10.78
C MET A 309 -24.76 -7.69 9.29
N PRO A 310 -23.82 -7.44 8.36
CA PRO A 310 -24.02 -7.45 6.92
C PRO A 310 -24.52 -8.81 6.39
N PRO A 311 -25.40 -8.84 5.37
CA PRO A 311 -25.65 -10.04 4.56
C PRO A 311 -24.36 -10.60 3.94
N LEU A 312 -24.12 -11.91 4.07
CA LEU A 312 -23.04 -12.60 3.37
C LEU A 312 -23.37 -12.81 1.88
N MET A 313 -22.38 -13.23 1.08
CA MET A 313 -22.51 -13.39 -0.38
C MET A 313 -23.69 -14.27 -0.81
N ASP A 314 -23.95 -15.36 -0.08
CA ASP A 314 -25.05 -16.31 -0.34
C ASP A 314 -26.32 -16.00 0.47
N SER A 315 -26.39 -14.83 1.09
CA SER A 315 -27.53 -14.44 1.92
C SER A 315 -28.81 -14.31 1.09
N PRO A 316 -29.95 -14.85 1.56
CA PRO A 316 -31.25 -14.59 0.96
C PRO A 316 -31.72 -13.13 1.14
N ALA A 317 -31.05 -12.35 2.01
CA ALA A 317 -31.35 -10.94 2.21
C ALA A 317 -30.77 -10.06 1.10
N ARG A 318 -29.75 -10.56 0.38
CA ARG A 318 -29.04 -9.82 -0.65
C ARG A 318 -29.92 -9.64 -1.90
N ASP A 319 -30.00 -8.41 -2.40
CA ASP A 319 -30.78 -7.98 -3.56
C ASP A 319 -32.27 -8.37 -3.49
N ALA A 320 -32.80 -8.61 -2.28
CA ALA A 320 -34.11 -9.21 -2.05
C ALA A 320 -35.18 -8.24 -1.51
N GLY A 321 -34.79 -7.01 -1.20
CA GLY A 321 -35.64 -5.90 -0.80
C GLY A 321 -36.61 -5.46 -1.90
N GLY A 322 -37.69 -4.79 -1.52
CA GLY A 322 -38.66 -4.27 -2.49
C GLY A 322 -38.26 -2.93 -3.11
N GLU A 323 -38.83 -2.60 -4.27
CA GLU A 323 -38.48 -1.42 -5.10
C GLU A 323 -38.68 -0.03 -4.44
N THR A 324 -39.28 0.04 -3.25
CA THR A 324 -39.37 1.30 -2.50
C THR A 324 -38.15 1.46 -1.61
N ASP A 325 -37.18 2.22 -2.10
CA ASP A 325 -36.04 2.70 -1.33
C ASP A 325 -36.54 3.60 -0.17
N PRO A 326 -36.20 3.29 1.09
CA PRO A 326 -36.44 4.21 2.19
C PRO A 326 -35.63 5.52 2.11
N GLY A 327 -34.63 5.59 1.21
CA GLY A 327 -33.79 6.74 0.94
C GLY A 327 -32.62 6.88 1.91
N GLY A 328 -31.54 7.54 1.47
CA GLY A 328 -30.37 7.89 2.29
C GLY A 328 -29.32 6.79 2.36
N THR A 329 -28.82 6.51 3.55
CA THR A 329 -27.75 5.53 3.81
C THR A 329 -28.28 4.27 4.47
N ASP A 330 -27.47 3.21 4.53
CA ASP A 330 -27.62 2.06 5.42
C ASP A 330 -27.08 2.39 6.83
N GLN A 331 -26.94 1.38 7.70
CA GLN A 331 -26.42 1.54 9.07
C GLN A 331 -24.96 2.01 9.13
N ARG A 332 -24.17 1.69 8.11
CA ARG A 332 -22.77 2.11 8.03
C ARG A 332 -22.61 3.54 7.53
N GLY A 333 -23.68 4.12 7.02
CA GLY A 333 -23.60 5.38 6.30
C GLY A 333 -23.32 5.18 4.81
N SER A 334 -23.34 3.95 4.28
CA SER A 334 -23.19 3.68 2.84
C SER A 334 -24.51 3.97 2.10
N PRO A 335 -24.51 4.51 0.87
CA PRO A 335 -25.72 4.68 0.07
C PRO A 335 -26.51 3.37 -0.10
N ARG A 336 -27.85 3.43 -0.04
CA ARG A 336 -28.72 2.25 -0.18
C ARG A 336 -28.99 1.81 -1.62
N PHE A 337 -28.69 2.61 -2.63
CA PHE A 337 -29.12 2.32 -4.00
C PHE A 337 -27.94 2.30 -4.98
N SER A 338 -27.31 1.15 -5.20
CA SER A 338 -26.37 0.95 -6.31
C SER A 338 -26.92 -0.11 -7.26
N ASN A 339 -27.40 0.26 -8.44
CA ASN A 339 -27.73 -0.65 -9.55
C ASN A 339 -28.97 -1.56 -9.47
N GLY A 340 -29.97 -1.26 -8.64
CA GLY A 340 -31.37 -1.67 -8.93
C GLY A 340 -31.96 -2.83 -8.14
N ALA A 341 -31.33 -3.30 -7.06
CA ALA A 341 -31.97 -4.11 -6.03
C ALA A 341 -31.48 -3.66 -4.65
N LEU A 342 -32.39 -3.69 -3.66
CA LEU A 342 -32.10 -3.31 -2.28
C LEU A 342 -31.85 -4.57 -1.46
N ASP A 343 -30.98 -4.51 -0.47
CA ASP A 343 -30.86 -5.56 0.54
C ASP A 343 -31.92 -5.43 1.62
N ILE A 344 -32.37 -6.59 2.12
CA ILE A 344 -33.16 -6.66 3.34
C ILE A 344 -32.20 -6.53 4.53
N GLY A 345 -32.55 -5.71 5.52
CA GLY A 345 -31.80 -5.54 6.76
C GLY A 345 -31.17 -4.17 6.89
N ALA A 346 -30.34 -4.00 7.93
CA ALA A 346 -29.73 -2.73 8.28
C ALA A 346 -28.58 -2.29 7.38
N VAL A 347 -28.04 -3.20 6.57
CA VAL A 347 -26.86 -3.00 5.72
C VAL A 347 -27.21 -3.24 4.26
N GLU A 348 -26.63 -2.43 3.38
CA GLU A 348 -26.72 -2.56 1.92
C GLU A 348 -25.38 -2.96 1.29
N ILE A 349 -25.31 -4.12 0.63
CA ILE A 349 -24.12 -4.65 -0.02
C ILE A 349 -24.13 -4.27 -1.50
N GLY A 350 -23.75 -3.03 -1.77
CA GLY A 350 -23.70 -2.47 -3.12
C GLY A 350 -22.40 -2.74 -3.87
N SER A 351 -22.44 -2.46 -5.19
CA SER A 351 -21.22 -2.32 -5.99
C SER A 351 -20.58 -0.97 -5.65
N LEU A 352 -19.34 -1.00 -5.15
CA LEU A 352 -18.57 0.20 -4.86
C LEU A 352 -17.99 0.73 -6.17
N VAL A 353 -18.55 1.82 -6.69
CA VAL A 353 -18.10 2.45 -7.94
C VAL A 353 -17.57 3.84 -7.63
N VAL A 354 -16.28 4.05 -7.88
CA VAL A 354 -15.65 5.38 -7.82
C VAL A 354 -16.09 6.16 -9.04
N ASN A 355 -16.76 7.29 -8.84
CA ASN A 355 -17.35 8.10 -9.92
C ASN A 355 -16.98 9.59 -9.83
N THR A 356 -15.96 9.92 -9.03
CA THR A 356 -15.26 11.21 -9.08
C THR A 356 -13.76 10.99 -9.01
N THR A 357 -13.02 11.97 -9.52
CA THR A 357 -11.55 12.06 -9.45
C THR A 357 -11.08 12.78 -8.20
N ASP A 358 -12.00 13.40 -7.46
CA ASP A 358 -11.69 14.07 -6.20
C ASP A 358 -11.30 13.02 -5.15
N ASP A 359 -10.23 13.27 -4.40
CA ASP A 359 -9.77 12.37 -3.32
C ASP A 359 -10.66 12.46 -2.08
N ASN A 360 -11.31 13.61 -1.86
CA ASN A 360 -12.20 13.80 -0.72
C ASN A 360 -13.33 14.79 -1.08
N THR A 361 -14.56 14.34 -0.89
CA THR A 361 -15.80 15.07 -1.18
C THR A 361 -16.53 15.50 0.09
N THR A 362 -15.81 15.70 1.21
CA THR A 362 -16.23 16.02 2.60
C THR A 362 -17.27 17.15 2.84
N ASP A 363 -18.04 17.58 1.86
CA ASP A 363 -19.05 18.64 2.01
C ASP A 363 -20.46 18.18 2.38
N ASP A 364 -20.83 16.90 2.29
CA ASP A 364 -22.24 16.54 2.47
C ASP A 364 -22.52 15.86 3.82
N GLU A 365 -23.46 16.42 4.59
CA GLU A 365 -24.20 15.75 5.68
C GLU A 365 -25.04 14.55 5.17
N ASN A 366 -24.67 14.02 4.00
CA ASN A 366 -25.43 13.17 3.13
C ASN A 366 -24.50 12.08 2.60
N HIS A 367 -23.96 11.29 3.53
CA HIS A 367 -23.22 10.05 3.23
C HIS A 367 -24.02 9.05 2.36
N GLY A 368 -25.26 9.37 1.95
CA GLY A 368 -26.14 8.54 1.12
C GLY A 368 -26.25 8.95 -0.35
N SER A 369 -25.41 9.89 -0.82
CA SER A 369 -25.34 10.23 -2.24
C SER A 369 -24.61 9.14 -3.04
N THR A 370 -25.23 8.67 -4.12
CA THR A 370 -24.56 7.83 -5.14
C THR A 370 -23.73 8.67 -6.12
N GLU A 371 -23.81 9.99 -6.04
CA GLU A 371 -23.08 10.95 -6.86
C GLU A 371 -21.80 11.38 -6.12
N ASN A 372 -20.66 11.38 -6.82
CA ASN A 372 -19.33 11.78 -6.33
C ASN A 372 -18.73 10.90 -5.23
N VAL A 373 -18.81 9.57 -5.36
CA VAL A 373 -18.08 8.62 -4.51
C VAL A 373 -16.60 8.61 -4.91
N SER A 374 -15.75 9.12 -4.01
CA SER A 374 -14.29 9.09 -4.14
C SER A 374 -13.72 7.70 -3.86
N LEU A 375 -12.46 7.46 -4.27
CA LEU A 375 -11.76 6.21 -3.96
C LEU A 375 -11.62 5.98 -2.44
N ARG A 376 -11.35 7.05 -1.68
CA ARG A 376 -11.20 6.98 -0.23
C ARG A 376 -12.48 6.57 0.47
N GLU A 377 -13.61 7.13 0.02
CA GLU A 377 -14.93 6.74 0.51
C GLU A 377 -15.26 5.29 0.14
N ALA A 378 -14.98 4.88 -1.10
CA ALA A 378 -15.18 3.50 -1.52
C ALA A 378 -14.39 2.51 -0.66
N ILE A 379 -13.13 2.83 -0.33
CA ILE A 379 -12.30 2.02 0.59
C ILE A 379 -12.87 2.02 2.00
N ALA A 380 -13.33 3.18 2.51
CA ALA A 380 -13.93 3.27 3.84
C ALA A 380 -15.23 2.46 3.98
N PHE A 381 -16.00 2.34 2.89
CA PHE A 381 -17.23 1.55 2.85
C PHE A 381 -17.02 0.07 2.48
N ALA A 382 -15.82 -0.30 2.04
CA ALA A 382 -15.50 -1.67 1.64
C ALA A 382 -15.55 -2.64 2.83
N LEU A 383 -16.35 -3.69 2.66
CA LEU A 383 -16.30 -4.88 3.50
C LEU A 383 -15.15 -5.80 3.07
N PRO A 384 -14.73 -6.76 3.91
CA PRO A 384 -13.87 -7.84 3.46
C PRO A 384 -14.40 -8.50 2.17
N GLU A 385 -13.49 -8.81 1.26
CA GLU A 385 -13.73 -9.36 -0.10
C GLU A 385 -14.46 -8.40 -1.07
N SER A 386 -14.63 -7.12 -0.73
CA SER A 386 -15.29 -6.17 -1.63
C SER A 386 -14.48 -5.91 -2.90
N VAL A 387 -15.20 -5.65 -4.00
CA VAL A 387 -14.61 -5.18 -5.26
C VAL A 387 -15.03 -3.73 -5.50
N ILE A 388 -14.04 -2.84 -5.50
CA ILE A 388 -14.18 -1.43 -5.87
C ILE A 388 -13.88 -1.30 -7.37
N THR A 389 -14.78 -0.67 -8.11
CA THR A 389 -14.64 -0.45 -9.55
C THR A 389 -14.69 1.05 -9.88
N PHE A 390 -14.45 1.42 -11.14
CA PHE A 390 -14.41 2.82 -11.58
C PHE A 390 -15.45 3.09 -12.67
N ASP A 391 -16.10 4.25 -12.62
CA ASP A 391 -17.04 4.68 -13.64
C ASP A 391 -16.32 4.97 -14.96
N THR A 392 -16.61 4.15 -15.97
CA THR A 392 -16.04 4.27 -17.32
C THR A 392 -16.29 5.62 -17.98
N SER A 393 -17.37 6.33 -17.63
CA SER A 393 -17.70 7.65 -18.21
C SER A 393 -16.81 8.76 -17.67
N VAL A 394 -16.28 8.59 -16.45
CA VAL A 394 -15.37 9.53 -15.78
C VAL A 394 -13.92 9.21 -16.16
N PHE A 395 -13.52 7.95 -16.01
CA PHE A 395 -12.11 7.54 -16.09
C PHE A 395 -11.61 7.20 -17.50
N ASN A 396 -12.48 6.99 -18.49
CA ASN A 396 -12.05 6.94 -19.90
C ASN A 396 -11.95 8.33 -20.56
N GLY A 397 -12.31 9.41 -19.85
CA GLY A 397 -12.13 10.80 -20.28
C GLY A 397 -10.71 11.34 -20.04
N SER A 398 -10.48 12.64 -20.27
CA SER A 398 -9.17 13.29 -20.06
C SER A 398 -8.80 13.52 -18.58
N GLN A 399 -9.52 12.93 -17.63
CA GLN A 399 -9.41 13.18 -16.19
C GLN A 399 -9.08 11.91 -15.37
N GLY A 400 -8.48 10.88 -15.95
CA GLY A 400 -8.23 9.59 -15.29
C GLY A 400 -7.22 9.58 -14.11
N SER A 401 -6.99 10.72 -13.44
CA SER A 401 -6.03 10.87 -12.34
C SER A 401 -6.71 11.36 -11.07
N ILE A 402 -6.53 10.63 -9.97
CA ILE A 402 -6.92 11.00 -8.61
C ILE A 402 -5.69 11.60 -7.92
N LEU A 403 -5.78 12.86 -7.49
CA LEU A 403 -4.72 13.54 -6.75
C LEU A 403 -5.00 13.45 -5.26
N LEU A 404 -4.15 12.73 -4.53
CA LEU A 404 -4.34 12.50 -3.11
C LEU A 404 -4.02 13.75 -2.27
N THR A 405 -4.87 14.02 -1.29
CA THR A 405 -4.69 15.05 -0.26
C THR A 405 -3.97 14.51 0.98
N GLU A 406 -3.99 13.19 1.17
CA GLU A 406 -3.30 12.46 2.22
C GLU A 406 -3.00 11.02 1.77
N GLU A 407 -2.10 10.33 2.46
CA GLU A 407 -1.77 8.92 2.18
C GLU A 407 -3.04 8.05 2.16
N LEU A 408 -3.11 7.09 1.22
CA LEU A 408 -4.20 6.12 1.17
C LEU A 408 -3.84 4.91 2.05
N THR A 409 -4.76 4.46 2.90
CA THR A 409 -4.54 3.30 3.79
C THR A 409 -5.63 2.27 3.57
N ILE A 410 -5.26 1.01 3.38
CA ILE A 410 -6.19 -0.11 3.22
C ILE A 410 -5.91 -1.15 4.31
N GLY A 411 -6.92 -1.42 5.13
CA GLY A 411 -6.85 -2.40 6.23
C GLY A 411 -7.86 -3.54 6.16
N ASN A 412 -8.48 -3.73 5.00
CA ASN A 412 -9.47 -4.78 4.76
C ASN A 412 -8.99 -5.68 3.61
N GLU A 413 -9.52 -6.90 3.54
CA GLU A 413 -9.41 -7.72 2.34
C GLU A 413 -10.27 -7.12 1.22
N LEU A 414 -9.67 -6.66 0.11
CA LEU A 414 -10.45 -6.07 -0.99
C LEU A 414 -9.72 -6.11 -2.33
N THR A 415 -10.48 -5.92 -3.41
CA THR A 415 -9.96 -5.69 -4.77
C THR A 415 -10.30 -4.28 -5.24
N ILE A 416 -9.31 -3.54 -5.75
CA ILE A 416 -9.51 -2.30 -6.51
C ILE A 416 -9.32 -2.61 -8.00
N ASP A 417 -10.41 -2.66 -8.74
CA ASP A 417 -10.46 -3.15 -10.12
C ASP A 417 -10.79 -2.03 -11.13
N ALA A 418 -9.75 -1.51 -11.79
CA ALA A 418 -9.89 -0.60 -12.91
C ALA A 418 -9.82 -1.29 -14.28
N SER A 419 -9.96 -2.62 -14.37
CA SER A 419 -9.79 -3.37 -15.63
C SER A 419 -10.80 -2.98 -16.74
N ALA A 420 -11.94 -2.40 -16.37
CA ALA A 420 -12.91 -1.86 -17.31
C ALA A 420 -12.48 -0.50 -17.95
N ILE A 421 -11.44 0.14 -17.41
CA ILE A 421 -10.92 1.43 -17.91
C ILE A 421 -9.86 1.17 -18.98
N THR A 422 -9.97 1.84 -20.13
CA THR A 422 -9.11 1.64 -21.30
C THR A 422 -7.67 2.09 -21.04
N ASN A 423 -7.53 3.25 -20.39
CA ASN A 423 -6.25 3.78 -19.94
C ASN A 423 -6.21 3.62 -18.42
N LYS A 424 -5.17 2.96 -17.87
CA LYS A 424 -5.02 2.73 -16.43
C LYS A 424 -5.41 3.96 -15.60
N VAL A 425 -6.10 3.75 -14.47
CA VAL A 425 -6.42 4.85 -13.54
C VAL A 425 -5.16 5.26 -12.79
N THR A 426 -4.83 6.54 -12.80
CA THR A 426 -3.68 7.07 -12.07
C THR A 426 -4.11 7.50 -10.67
N ILE A 427 -3.41 7.02 -9.66
CA ILE A 427 -3.50 7.48 -8.28
C ILE A 427 -2.16 8.13 -7.97
N ASP A 428 -2.17 9.45 -7.84
CA ASP A 428 -0.99 10.26 -7.61
C ASP A 428 -1.00 10.78 -6.17
N ALA A 429 0.06 10.50 -5.41
CA ALA A 429 0.23 11.03 -4.06
C ALA A 429 0.26 12.56 -4.02
N ASN A 430 0.52 13.23 -5.16
CA ASN A 430 0.62 14.68 -5.26
C ASN A 430 1.65 15.25 -4.25
N ALA A 431 2.71 14.48 -3.99
CA ALA A 431 3.72 14.87 -3.01
C ALA A 431 4.61 15.97 -3.59
N THR A 432 5.02 16.90 -2.73
CA THR A 432 5.94 18.00 -3.07
C THR A 432 7.06 18.08 -2.03
N GLU A 433 8.03 18.96 -2.26
CA GLU A 433 9.09 19.23 -1.28
C GLU A 433 8.57 19.75 0.08
N PHE A 434 7.38 20.36 0.09
CA PHE A 434 6.75 20.90 1.31
C PHE A 434 5.69 19.96 1.90
N GLU A 435 5.16 19.05 1.09
CA GLU A 435 4.07 18.16 1.46
C GLU A 435 4.40 16.75 1.02
N ARG A 436 5.13 16.03 1.86
CA ARG A 436 5.59 14.66 1.60
C ARG A 436 4.55 13.65 2.06
N ARG A 437 4.30 12.64 1.22
CA ARG A 437 3.41 11.51 1.51
C ARG A 437 3.67 10.36 0.55
N ARG A 438 3.34 9.15 0.99
CA ARG A 438 3.31 7.96 0.14
C ARG A 438 1.99 7.86 -0.61
N VAL A 439 1.95 7.01 -1.63
CA VAL A 439 0.71 6.72 -2.35
C VAL A 439 -0.19 5.85 -1.48
N LEU A 440 0.32 4.72 -1.00
CA LEU A 440 -0.49 3.66 -0.40
C LEU A 440 0.22 2.91 0.74
N THR A 441 -0.50 2.64 1.82
CA THR A 441 -0.14 1.66 2.85
C THR A 441 -1.17 0.54 2.91
N ILE A 442 -0.68 -0.70 2.86
CA ILE A 442 -1.45 -1.89 3.20
C ILE A 442 -1.16 -2.22 4.67
N GLU A 443 -2.19 -2.20 5.49
CA GLU A 443 -2.06 -2.49 6.93
C GLU A 443 -1.73 -3.97 7.18
N ALA A 444 -1.26 -4.25 8.40
CA ALA A 444 -0.94 -5.62 8.80
C ALA A 444 -2.17 -6.52 8.67
N GLU A 445 -1.95 -7.81 8.37
CA GLU A 445 -3.00 -8.83 8.26
C GLU A 445 -4.07 -8.54 7.19
N SER A 446 -3.75 -7.68 6.20
CA SER A 446 -4.63 -7.35 5.08
C SER A 446 -4.21 -8.04 3.78
N SER A 447 -5.19 -8.41 2.93
CA SER A 447 -4.94 -8.98 1.59
C SER A 447 -5.60 -8.12 0.51
N VAL A 448 -4.80 -7.54 -0.39
CA VAL A 448 -5.30 -6.56 -1.36
C VAL A 448 -4.89 -6.93 -2.78
N GLU A 449 -5.82 -6.79 -3.72
CA GLU A 449 -5.53 -6.88 -5.16
C GLU A 449 -5.79 -5.54 -5.86
N LEU A 450 -4.81 -5.07 -6.64
CA LEU A 450 -4.90 -3.83 -7.42
C LEU A 450 -4.77 -4.12 -8.91
N ARG A 451 -5.80 -3.78 -9.69
CA ARG A 451 -5.86 -4.08 -11.12
C ARG A 451 -5.90 -2.83 -11.99
N ASN A 452 -5.04 -2.80 -13.01
CA ASN A 452 -5.04 -1.79 -14.07
C ASN A 452 -4.85 -0.33 -13.56
N LEU A 453 -3.98 -0.14 -12.56
CA LEU A 453 -3.69 1.17 -11.96
C LEU A 453 -2.29 1.70 -12.32
N ILE A 454 -2.08 3.00 -12.16
CA ILE A 454 -0.77 3.65 -12.07
C ILE A 454 -0.67 4.30 -10.67
N LEU A 455 0.32 3.92 -9.88
CA LEU A 455 0.59 4.45 -8.54
C LEU A 455 1.88 5.29 -8.61
N THR A 456 1.77 6.60 -8.39
CA THR A 456 2.85 7.56 -8.72
C THR A 456 2.95 8.74 -7.76
N GLY A 457 4.07 9.46 -7.84
CA GLY A 457 4.26 10.76 -7.20
C GLY A 457 4.45 10.68 -5.69
N GLY A 458 4.61 9.48 -5.11
CA GLY A 458 4.89 9.30 -3.70
C GLY A 458 6.30 9.76 -3.33
N TRP A 459 6.41 10.51 -2.23
CA TRP A 459 7.67 11.00 -1.68
C TRP A 459 7.61 11.04 -0.16
N THR A 460 8.37 10.18 0.53
CA THR A 460 8.43 10.14 2.00
C THR A 460 9.34 11.22 2.60
N GLU A 461 9.16 11.51 3.89
CA GLU A 461 9.94 12.50 4.63
C GLU A 461 11.44 12.20 4.68
N ASP A 462 12.26 13.24 4.57
CA ASP A 462 13.69 13.16 4.88
C ASP A 462 13.88 13.06 6.39
N GLY A 463 14.98 12.44 6.80
CA GLY A 463 15.43 12.48 8.18
C GLY A 463 15.82 13.89 8.59
N ALA A 464 15.52 14.24 9.84
CA ALA A 464 15.97 15.49 10.42
C ALA A 464 17.50 15.55 10.53
N ASP A 465 18.08 16.72 10.25
CA ASP A 465 19.49 16.98 10.52
C ASP A 465 19.76 16.93 12.02
N GLY A 466 20.96 16.48 12.40
CA GLY A 466 21.43 16.50 13.78
C GLY A 466 21.79 17.91 14.23
N ASP A 467 21.54 18.22 15.50
CA ASP A 467 21.85 19.51 16.08
C ASP A 467 23.36 19.74 16.23
N ASP A 468 23.79 20.97 15.92
CA ASP A 468 25.16 21.44 16.16
C ASP A 468 25.42 21.63 17.67
N SER A 469 26.62 21.28 18.14
CA SER A 469 27.02 21.62 19.50
C SER A 469 27.43 23.10 19.60
N SER A 470 26.96 23.78 20.66
CA SER A 470 27.21 25.22 20.84
C SER A 470 28.71 25.51 20.91
N SER A 471 29.16 26.55 20.19
CA SER A 471 30.56 26.94 20.08
C SER A 471 31.24 27.10 21.45
N GLY A 472 32.02 26.10 21.88
CA GLY A 472 32.77 26.12 23.13
C GLY A 472 32.73 24.83 23.96
N ASP A 473 31.80 23.91 23.70
CA ASP A 473 31.73 22.61 24.38
C ASP A 473 32.47 21.51 23.61
N MET A 474 33.16 20.60 24.33
CA MET A 474 33.81 19.41 23.74
C MET A 474 32.82 18.30 23.36
N ASN A 475 31.52 18.61 23.25
CA ASN A 475 30.48 17.62 22.98
C ASN A 475 30.40 17.35 21.48
N SER A 476 30.20 16.07 21.13
CA SER A 476 29.94 15.64 19.75
C SER A 476 28.66 16.25 19.20
N GLY A 477 28.62 16.51 17.89
CA GLY A 477 27.38 16.83 17.18
C GLY A 477 26.42 15.64 17.20
N GLU A 478 25.12 15.91 17.13
CA GLU A 478 24.12 14.85 17.09
C GLU A 478 24.07 14.19 15.70
N GLY A 479 23.66 12.92 15.65
CA GLY A 479 23.50 12.21 14.38
C GLY A 479 22.24 12.66 13.66
N GLY A 480 22.29 12.70 12.33
CA GLY A 480 21.10 12.87 11.50
C GLY A 480 20.19 11.64 11.59
N HIS A 481 18.89 11.87 11.43
CA HIS A 481 17.88 10.82 11.44
C HIS A 481 17.75 10.16 10.07
N ASP A 482 17.16 8.96 10.02
CA ASP A 482 16.91 8.25 8.78
C ASP A 482 15.71 8.83 8.02
N GLY A 483 15.76 8.78 6.69
CA GLY A 483 14.62 9.11 5.82
C GLY A 483 13.55 8.02 5.84
N GLY A 484 12.31 8.40 5.55
CA GLY A 484 11.17 7.48 5.56
C GLY A 484 11.22 6.46 4.41
N ASP A 485 10.78 5.24 4.67
CA ASP A 485 10.77 4.14 3.69
C ASP A 485 9.49 4.06 2.85
N GLY A 486 9.54 3.39 1.69
CA GLY A 486 8.36 2.93 0.93
C GLY A 486 7.70 4.01 0.07
N GLY A 487 8.43 4.67 -0.82
CA GLY A 487 7.98 5.88 -1.53
C GLY A 487 6.61 5.75 -2.22
N GLY A 488 6.39 4.64 -2.93
CA GLY A 488 5.09 4.33 -3.55
C GLY A 488 4.15 3.58 -2.61
N ILE A 489 4.48 2.33 -2.32
CA ILE A 489 3.68 1.41 -1.51
C ILE A 489 4.47 0.91 -0.30
N LEU A 490 3.84 0.93 0.87
CA LEU A 490 4.29 0.17 2.05
C LEU A 490 3.36 -1.00 2.33
N LEU A 491 3.90 -2.21 2.38
CA LEU A 491 3.23 -3.41 2.90
C LEU A 491 3.69 -3.63 4.33
N ASN A 492 2.78 -3.53 5.30
CA ASN A 492 3.06 -3.89 6.70
C ASN A 492 3.14 -5.41 6.88
N SER A 493 3.71 -5.86 8.00
CA SER A 493 3.95 -7.29 8.24
C SER A 493 2.67 -8.13 8.18
N PHE A 494 2.80 -9.37 7.70
CA PHE A 494 1.68 -10.31 7.55
C PHE A 494 0.62 -9.85 6.53
N SER A 495 0.99 -8.99 5.58
CA SER A 495 0.09 -8.55 4.52
C SER A 495 0.39 -9.25 3.18
N GLU A 496 -0.61 -9.25 2.31
CA GLU A 496 -0.51 -9.76 0.95
C GLU A 496 -0.95 -8.69 -0.05
N LEU A 497 -0.15 -8.49 -1.11
CA LEU A 497 -0.50 -7.61 -2.21
C LEU A 497 -0.31 -8.31 -3.55
N THR A 498 -1.37 -8.30 -4.36
CA THR A 498 -1.31 -8.70 -5.77
C THR A 498 -1.51 -7.48 -6.67
N LEU A 499 -0.57 -7.26 -7.60
CA LEU A 499 -0.63 -6.23 -8.62
C LEU A 499 -0.87 -6.88 -9.99
N SER A 500 -2.01 -6.60 -10.61
CA SER A 500 -2.39 -7.18 -11.91
C SER A 500 -2.52 -6.09 -12.98
N SER A 501 -1.64 -6.10 -13.99
CA SER A 501 -1.57 -5.01 -15.00
C SER A 501 -1.40 -3.62 -14.38
N THR A 502 -0.74 -3.52 -13.22
CA THR A 502 -0.59 -2.28 -12.46
C THR A 502 0.85 -1.77 -12.57
N SER A 503 1.02 -0.44 -12.59
CA SER A 503 2.33 0.21 -12.63
C SER A 503 2.60 0.99 -11.34
N VAL A 504 3.73 0.75 -10.69
CA VAL A 504 4.25 1.58 -9.59
C VAL A 504 5.43 2.38 -10.13
N ALA A 505 5.26 3.69 -10.31
CA ALA A 505 6.24 4.49 -11.04
C ALA A 505 6.50 5.87 -10.46
N ASN A 506 7.72 6.39 -10.68
CA ASN A 506 8.11 7.75 -10.29
C ASN A 506 7.87 8.07 -8.81
N ASN A 507 8.10 7.10 -7.93
CA ASN A 507 8.04 7.29 -6.49
C ASN A 507 9.44 7.40 -5.90
N GLN A 508 9.57 8.11 -4.79
CA GLN A 508 10.85 8.35 -4.13
C GLN A 508 10.76 8.19 -2.61
N THR A 509 11.83 7.70 -1.99
CA THR A 509 11.98 7.79 -0.53
C THR A 509 12.81 9.01 -0.09
N GLY A 510 12.62 9.41 1.17
CA GLY A 510 13.33 10.51 1.80
C GLY A 510 14.80 10.20 2.03
N ASN A 511 15.62 11.25 1.97
CA ASN A 511 17.03 11.23 2.27
C ASN A 511 17.27 11.14 3.78
N GLY A 512 18.42 10.63 4.19
CA GLY A 512 18.86 10.75 5.58
C GLY A 512 19.29 12.19 5.90
N GLY A 513 19.07 12.60 7.15
CA GLY A 513 19.51 13.89 7.65
C GLY A 513 21.04 13.95 7.81
N ASN A 514 21.62 15.13 7.68
CA ASN A 514 23.03 15.36 7.92
C ASN A 514 23.36 15.26 9.41
N GLY A 515 24.58 14.83 9.74
CA GLY A 515 25.08 14.93 11.10
C GLY A 515 25.38 16.36 11.50
N GLY A 516 25.11 16.71 12.76
CA GLY A 516 25.47 18.01 13.33
C GLY A 516 26.97 18.18 13.51
N SER A 517 27.45 19.42 13.44
CA SER A 517 28.85 19.76 13.69
C SER A 517 29.12 19.87 15.19
N GLY A 518 30.33 19.51 15.63
CA GLY A 518 30.68 19.54 17.05
C GLY A 518 32.04 18.94 17.32
N GLY A 519 32.44 18.75 18.59
CA GLY A 519 33.75 18.19 18.96
C GLY A 519 34.18 17.05 18.03
N ASP A 520 33.45 15.94 18.08
CA ASP A 520 33.36 15.02 16.94
C ASP A 520 32.08 15.32 16.14
N GLY A 521 32.17 15.28 14.82
CA GLY A 521 31.01 15.45 13.95
C GLY A 521 30.02 14.28 14.06
N GLY A 522 28.73 14.60 14.03
CA GLY A 522 27.65 13.62 14.04
C GLY A 522 27.62 12.76 12.78
N TYR A 523 27.04 11.56 12.88
CA TYR A 523 26.87 10.70 11.71
C TYR A 523 25.68 11.13 10.86
N GLY A 524 25.79 11.02 9.54
CA GLY A 524 24.65 11.19 8.65
C GLY A 524 23.66 10.03 8.77
N GLY A 525 22.37 10.34 8.75
CA GLY A 525 21.28 9.38 8.71
C GLY A 525 21.20 8.64 7.39
N HIS A 526 20.49 7.52 7.36
CA HIS A 526 20.34 6.67 6.18
C HIS A 526 19.17 7.13 5.29
N GLY A 527 19.28 6.96 3.99
CA GLY A 527 18.15 7.15 3.08
C GLY A 527 17.13 6.01 3.20
N GLY A 528 15.85 6.31 2.98
CA GLY A 528 14.78 5.31 3.11
C GLY A 528 14.81 4.22 2.03
N HIS A 529 14.36 3.02 2.35
CA HIS A 529 14.36 1.83 1.49
C HIS A 529 13.07 1.67 0.67
N GLY A 530 13.13 0.96 -0.46
CA GLY A 530 11.95 0.63 -1.28
C GLY A 530 11.37 1.84 -1.99
N GLY A 531 12.07 2.35 -3.02
CA GLY A 531 11.65 3.54 -3.76
C GLY A 531 10.24 3.41 -4.32
N GLY A 532 9.95 2.26 -4.96
CA GLY A 532 8.61 1.92 -5.44
C GLY A 532 7.79 1.20 -4.37
N ILE A 533 8.28 0.05 -3.89
CA ILE A 533 7.56 -0.81 -2.95
C ILE A 533 8.49 -1.27 -1.83
N LEU A 534 8.03 -1.14 -0.58
CA LEU A 534 8.65 -1.78 0.58
C LEU A 534 7.74 -2.90 1.11
N VAL A 535 8.27 -4.12 1.19
CA VAL A 535 7.60 -5.29 1.76
C VAL A 535 8.21 -5.59 3.14
N ARG A 536 7.44 -5.41 4.21
CA ARG A 536 7.85 -5.72 5.59
C ARG A 536 7.80 -7.23 5.86
N PRO A 537 8.44 -7.71 6.95
CA PRO A 537 8.61 -9.14 7.18
C PRO A 537 7.33 -9.95 7.21
N ASN A 538 7.42 -11.23 6.84
CA ASN A 538 6.31 -12.20 6.79
C ASN A 538 5.18 -11.80 5.81
N SER A 539 5.51 -11.14 4.71
CA SER A 539 4.51 -10.63 3.75
C SER A 539 4.76 -11.18 2.34
N THR A 540 3.73 -11.12 1.50
CA THR A 540 3.77 -11.64 0.12
C THR A 540 3.44 -10.55 -0.88
N LEU A 541 4.27 -10.41 -1.91
CA LEU A 541 4.04 -9.52 -3.04
C LEU A 541 4.04 -10.31 -4.36
N VAL A 542 2.97 -10.17 -5.13
CA VAL A 542 2.81 -10.81 -6.45
C VAL A 542 2.58 -9.75 -7.53
N LEU A 543 3.37 -9.79 -8.59
CA LEU A 543 3.23 -8.93 -9.77
C LEU A 543 2.87 -9.79 -10.98
N ASN A 544 1.70 -9.54 -11.57
CA ASN A 544 1.19 -10.21 -12.76
C ASN A 544 1.02 -9.20 -13.89
N SER A 545 1.82 -9.31 -14.96
CA SER A 545 1.82 -8.34 -16.07
C SER A 545 1.97 -6.89 -15.60
N SER A 546 2.69 -6.68 -14.50
CA SER A 546 2.80 -5.41 -13.80
C SER A 546 4.20 -4.82 -13.94
N SER A 547 4.35 -3.53 -13.66
CA SER A 547 5.63 -2.83 -13.77
C SER A 547 6.00 -2.01 -12.54
N VAL A 548 7.24 -2.09 -12.08
CA VAL A 548 7.81 -1.19 -11.08
C VAL A 548 8.94 -0.40 -11.74
N LYS A 549 8.73 0.89 -12.01
CA LYS A 549 9.65 1.64 -12.89
C LYS A 549 9.97 3.06 -12.46
N GLU A 550 11.19 3.50 -12.76
CA GLU A 550 11.63 4.88 -12.50
C GLU A 550 11.46 5.34 -11.05
N ASN A 551 11.51 4.42 -10.09
CA ASN A 551 11.45 4.75 -8.67
C ASN A 551 12.86 4.97 -8.11
N LYS A 552 12.97 5.74 -7.03
CA LYS A 552 14.25 6.14 -6.45
C LYS A 552 14.29 6.00 -4.94
N THR A 553 15.38 5.47 -4.39
CA THR A 553 15.61 5.59 -2.94
C THR A 553 16.35 6.87 -2.55
N GLY A 554 16.17 7.30 -1.30
CA GLY A 554 16.83 8.45 -0.72
C GLY A 554 18.34 8.28 -0.59
N ASN A 555 19.05 9.41 -0.64
CA ASN A 555 20.48 9.48 -0.36
C ASN A 555 20.75 9.34 1.14
N GLY A 556 21.95 8.89 1.50
CA GLY A 556 22.43 9.02 2.88
C GLY A 556 22.82 10.46 3.19
N GLY A 557 22.57 10.92 4.41
CA GLY A 557 22.97 12.24 4.88
C GLY A 557 24.49 12.36 5.03
N HIS A 558 25.03 13.56 4.95
CA HIS A 558 26.45 13.80 5.15
C HIS A 558 26.85 13.70 6.63
N GLY A 559 28.08 13.30 6.90
CA GLY A 559 28.63 13.41 8.25
C GLY A 559 28.87 14.87 8.63
N GLY A 560 28.66 15.22 9.90
CA GLY A 560 28.94 16.55 10.41
C GLY A 560 30.44 16.84 10.50
N ASP A 561 30.83 18.11 10.50
CA ASP A 561 32.23 18.50 10.61
C ASP A 561 32.73 18.45 12.07
N GLY A 562 34.01 18.15 12.23
CA GLY A 562 34.68 18.21 13.53
C GLY A 562 34.90 19.65 14.02
N GLY A 563 34.93 19.83 15.32
CA GLY A 563 34.93 21.14 15.97
C GLY A 563 36.32 21.81 16.04
N SER A 564 36.33 23.07 16.47
CA SER A 564 37.54 23.90 16.60
C SER A 564 38.13 23.98 18.02
N ASN A 565 37.62 23.20 18.98
CA ASN A 565 38.09 23.23 20.36
C ASN A 565 38.21 21.80 20.91
N GLY A 566 39.44 21.28 21.01
CA GLY A 566 39.70 19.93 21.52
C GLY A 566 40.94 19.30 20.89
N ASN A 567 41.40 18.16 21.43
CA ASN A 567 42.34 17.30 20.73
C ASN A 567 41.51 16.17 20.10
N TYR A 568 41.70 15.90 18.79
CA TYR A 568 41.10 14.78 18.04
C TYR A 568 39.64 14.96 17.58
N ASN A 569 39.29 16.13 17.05
CA ASN A 569 37.94 16.46 16.60
C ASN A 569 37.62 15.87 15.21
N ARG A 570 37.14 14.64 15.13
CA ARG A 570 36.98 13.94 13.85
C ARG A 570 35.75 14.38 13.10
N GLY A 571 35.83 14.33 11.77
CA GLY A 571 34.64 14.42 10.93
C GLY A 571 33.72 13.21 11.13
N GLY A 572 32.42 13.47 11.09
CA GLY A 572 31.39 12.47 11.16
C GLY A 572 31.38 11.58 9.93
N ARG A 573 30.93 10.33 10.08
CA ARG A 573 30.71 9.43 8.96
C ARG A 573 29.43 9.78 8.20
N GLY A 574 29.47 9.68 6.87
CA GLY A 574 28.27 9.77 6.04
C GLY A 574 27.29 8.60 6.21
N GLY A 575 26.01 8.86 6.02
CA GLY A 575 24.95 7.89 6.02
C GLY A 575 24.97 6.99 4.78
N ASN A 576 24.26 5.85 4.85
CA ASN A 576 24.10 4.97 3.70
C ASN A 576 22.90 5.41 2.87
N SER A 577 22.88 5.08 1.58
CA SER A 577 21.67 5.22 0.78
C SER A 577 20.64 4.16 1.14
N GLY A 578 19.39 4.42 0.72
CA GLY A 578 18.36 3.40 0.74
C GLY A 578 18.60 2.31 -0.31
N ALA A 579 18.06 1.12 -0.06
CA ALA A 579 18.18 -0.07 -0.93
C ALA A 579 16.85 -0.43 -1.58
N GLY A 580 16.89 -1.20 -2.67
CA GLY A 580 15.70 -1.58 -3.42
C GLY A 580 15.09 -0.38 -4.13
N GLY A 581 15.77 0.13 -5.16
CA GLY A 581 15.30 1.28 -5.93
C GLY A 581 13.87 1.10 -6.42
N GLY A 582 13.56 -0.09 -6.95
CA GLY A 582 12.21 -0.52 -7.27
C GLY A 582 11.52 -1.16 -6.07
N ILE A 583 12.04 -2.30 -5.62
CA ILE A 583 11.42 -3.14 -4.58
C ILE A 583 12.43 -3.51 -3.50
N PHE A 584 12.07 -3.31 -2.24
CA PHE A 584 12.78 -3.86 -1.10
C PHE A 584 11.92 -4.94 -0.44
N VAL A 585 12.47 -6.15 -0.32
CA VAL A 585 11.82 -7.29 0.32
C VAL A 585 12.55 -7.63 1.61
N ASP A 586 11.86 -7.45 2.73
CA ASP A 586 12.42 -7.75 4.04
C ASP A 586 12.37 -9.25 4.37
N SER A 587 12.92 -9.62 5.53
CA SER A 587 13.10 -11.02 5.91
C SER A 587 11.80 -11.83 5.95
N ASP A 588 11.92 -13.14 5.71
CA ASP A 588 10.81 -14.10 5.75
C ASP A 588 9.63 -13.74 4.82
N SER A 589 9.91 -13.02 3.73
CA SER A 589 8.90 -12.52 2.79
C SER A 589 9.11 -13.07 1.37
N GLN A 590 8.04 -13.07 0.58
CA GLN A 590 8.05 -13.63 -0.77
C GLN A 590 7.74 -12.58 -1.83
N LEU A 591 8.46 -12.64 -2.94
CA LEU A 591 8.24 -11.84 -4.14
C LEU A 591 8.12 -12.73 -5.38
N THR A 592 7.00 -12.63 -6.08
CA THR A 592 6.78 -13.32 -7.36
C THR A 592 6.50 -12.34 -8.47
N LEU A 593 7.24 -12.45 -9.58
CA LEU A 593 7.03 -11.69 -10.81
C LEU A 593 6.66 -12.66 -11.93
N ALA A 594 5.46 -12.51 -12.50
CA ALA A 594 5.01 -13.25 -13.67
C ALA A 594 4.72 -12.27 -14.81
N SER A 595 5.42 -12.43 -15.94
CA SER A 595 5.32 -11.54 -17.11
C SER A 595 5.45 -10.05 -16.74
N SER A 596 6.26 -9.73 -15.74
CA SER A 596 6.34 -8.41 -15.12
C SER A 596 7.70 -7.76 -15.33
N CYS A 597 7.79 -6.44 -15.13
CA CYS A 597 9.02 -5.69 -15.39
C CYS A 597 9.41 -4.78 -14.21
N VAL A 598 10.67 -4.85 -13.78
CA VAL A 598 11.28 -3.88 -12.85
C VAL A 598 12.35 -3.12 -13.62
N SER A 599 12.10 -1.83 -13.90
CA SER A 599 12.97 -1.09 -14.82
C SER A 599 13.28 0.36 -14.48
N GLY A 600 14.49 0.82 -14.80
CA GLY A 600 14.86 2.23 -14.64
C GLY A 600 14.96 2.72 -13.18
N ASN A 601 14.83 1.82 -12.20
CA ASN A 601 14.83 2.20 -10.80
C ASN A 601 16.25 2.46 -10.30
N LYS A 602 16.38 3.35 -9.31
CA LYS A 602 17.67 3.86 -8.85
C LYS A 602 17.79 3.81 -7.33
N THR A 603 18.90 3.31 -6.79
CA THR A 603 19.22 3.61 -5.39
C THR A 603 19.88 4.99 -5.24
N GLY A 604 19.67 5.64 -4.09
CA GLY A 604 20.32 6.89 -3.73
C GLY A 604 21.84 6.73 -3.55
N HIS A 605 22.54 7.86 -3.44
CA HIS A 605 23.97 7.91 -3.15
C HIS A 605 24.24 7.82 -1.65
N LYS A 606 25.38 7.24 -1.25
CA LYS A 606 25.81 7.32 0.14
C LYS A 606 26.25 8.74 0.46
N GLY A 607 26.08 9.13 1.73
CA GLY A 607 26.56 10.41 2.22
C GLY A 607 28.08 10.44 2.31
N ASN A 608 28.63 11.64 2.07
CA ASN A 608 30.05 11.92 2.26
C ASN A 608 30.39 11.99 3.75
N GLY A 609 31.65 11.72 4.09
CA GLY A 609 32.17 12.01 5.42
C GLY A 609 32.34 13.52 5.66
N GLY A 610 32.17 13.94 6.90
CA GLY A 610 32.48 15.29 7.35
C GLY A 610 33.98 15.52 7.46
N ASN A 611 34.39 16.78 7.48
CA ASN A 611 35.79 17.16 7.57
C ASN A 611 36.30 17.11 9.01
N GLY A 612 37.59 16.84 9.17
CA GLY A 612 38.28 16.90 10.45
C GLY A 612 38.39 18.33 10.96
N GLY A 613 38.08 18.53 12.25
CA GLY A 613 38.33 19.76 12.97
C GLY A 613 39.78 19.86 13.46
N ASP A 614 40.01 20.61 14.54
CA ASP A 614 41.36 20.79 15.10
C ASP A 614 42.05 19.46 15.45
N TYR A 615 43.19 19.21 14.79
CA TYR A 615 43.96 17.95 14.86
C TYR A 615 43.13 16.68 14.57
N GLY A 616 42.03 16.81 13.84
CA GLY A 616 41.06 15.77 13.52
C GLY A 616 41.31 15.06 12.20
N GLU A 617 40.87 13.80 12.13
CA GLU A 617 40.82 13.01 10.90
C GLU A 617 39.52 13.31 10.14
N GLY A 618 39.56 13.16 8.82
CA GLY A 618 38.35 13.20 8.01
C GLY A 618 37.43 12.02 8.29
N GLY A 619 36.12 12.27 8.28
CA GLY A 619 35.11 11.23 8.36
C GLY A 619 35.08 10.39 7.09
N SER A 620 34.74 9.11 7.17
CA SER A 620 34.55 8.31 5.94
C SER A 620 33.16 8.53 5.34
N GLY A 621 33.01 8.23 4.05
CA GLY A 621 31.69 8.02 3.45
C GLY A 621 30.91 6.86 4.08
N GLY A 622 29.66 6.66 3.66
CA GLY A 622 28.81 5.57 4.15
C GLY A 622 29.41 4.17 3.95
N ARG A 623 29.61 3.39 5.02
CA ARG A 623 30.27 2.07 4.98
C ARG A 623 29.36 0.83 5.01
N SER A 624 28.03 0.96 4.90
CA SER A 624 27.16 -0.24 4.91
C SER A 624 27.20 -0.96 3.56
N ASN A 625 26.82 -2.24 3.60
CA ASN A 625 26.55 -3.11 2.45
C ASN A 625 25.02 -3.32 2.22
N LYS A 626 24.17 -2.59 2.95
CA LYS A 626 22.68 -2.65 2.85
C LYS A 626 22.11 -1.58 1.92
N ASP A 627 22.81 -1.28 0.83
CA ASP A 627 22.62 -0.12 -0.07
C ASP A 627 22.50 -0.55 -1.55
N GLY A 628 22.31 -1.86 -1.78
CA GLY A 628 22.26 -2.48 -3.10
C GLY A 628 20.85 -2.66 -3.68
N GLY A 629 20.78 -3.34 -4.82
CA GLY A 629 19.50 -3.67 -5.47
C GLY A 629 18.89 -2.48 -6.16
N GLY A 630 19.46 -2.05 -7.29
CA GLY A 630 18.90 -0.96 -8.09
C GLY A 630 17.45 -1.24 -8.47
N GLY A 631 17.18 -2.48 -8.89
CA GLY A 631 15.83 -2.99 -9.11
C GLY A 631 15.24 -3.59 -7.83
N ILE A 632 15.80 -4.72 -7.37
CA ILE A 632 15.27 -5.53 -6.28
C ILE A 632 16.35 -5.78 -5.21
N TYR A 633 15.99 -5.60 -3.94
CA TYR A 633 16.79 -6.01 -2.79
C TYR A 633 16.07 -7.10 -2.00
N MET A 634 16.75 -8.21 -1.70
CA MET A 634 16.25 -9.34 -0.93
C MET A 634 17.01 -9.50 0.40
N SER A 635 16.33 -9.28 1.52
CA SER A 635 16.83 -9.53 2.89
C SER A 635 16.96 -11.02 3.21
N PRO A 636 17.65 -11.42 4.30
CA PRO A 636 17.84 -12.84 4.62
C PRO A 636 16.51 -13.58 4.77
N HIS A 637 16.49 -14.87 4.41
CA HIS A 637 15.30 -15.75 4.49
C HIS A 637 14.14 -15.38 3.56
N SER A 638 14.34 -14.44 2.64
CA SER A 638 13.34 -14.09 1.62
C SER A 638 13.48 -14.91 0.34
N GLU A 639 12.39 -14.97 -0.44
CA GLU A 639 12.31 -15.74 -1.68
C GLU A 639 11.89 -14.86 -2.86
N LEU A 640 12.57 -15.06 -3.99
CA LEU A 640 12.29 -14.38 -5.25
C LEU A 640 12.04 -15.40 -6.37
N THR A 641 10.88 -15.31 -6.99
CA THR A 641 10.53 -16.07 -8.21
C THR A 641 10.30 -15.12 -9.37
N LEU A 642 11.00 -15.33 -10.48
CA LEU A 642 10.74 -14.67 -11.76
C LEU A 642 10.32 -15.72 -12.78
N ASP A 643 9.19 -15.48 -13.42
CA ASP A 643 8.71 -16.22 -14.57
C ASP A 643 8.45 -15.23 -15.70
N SER A 644 9.11 -15.43 -16.84
CA SER A 644 8.87 -14.67 -18.06
C SER A 644 8.97 -13.15 -17.85
N SER A 645 9.85 -12.72 -16.95
CA SER A 645 9.89 -11.35 -16.41
C SER A 645 11.21 -10.64 -16.72
N ALA A 646 11.22 -9.32 -16.59
CA ALA A 646 12.35 -8.48 -16.96
C ALA A 646 12.84 -7.60 -15.81
N ILE A 647 14.14 -7.63 -15.52
CA ILE A 647 14.81 -6.67 -14.63
C ILE A 647 15.81 -5.89 -15.47
N THR A 648 15.50 -4.63 -15.81
CA THR A 648 16.27 -3.91 -16.83
C THR A 648 16.54 -2.44 -16.53
N ASN A 649 17.69 -1.92 -16.96
CA ASN A 649 18.06 -0.50 -16.81
C ASN A 649 18.05 0.02 -15.36
N ASN A 650 18.16 -0.86 -14.36
CA ASN A 650 18.21 -0.43 -12.97
C ASN A 650 19.64 -0.06 -12.56
N ARG A 651 19.78 0.89 -11.65
CA ARG A 651 21.08 1.41 -11.22
C ARG A 651 21.20 1.53 -9.72
N THR A 652 22.33 1.16 -9.15
CA THR A 652 22.63 1.52 -7.76
C THR A 652 23.42 2.83 -7.67
N GLY A 653 23.27 3.52 -6.54
CA GLY A 653 23.97 4.77 -6.28
C GLY A 653 25.45 4.59 -5.94
N ASN A 654 26.20 5.65 -6.20
CA ASN A 654 27.62 5.74 -5.91
C ASN A 654 27.92 5.75 -4.40
N GLY A 655 29.13 5.35 -4.06
CA GLY A 655 29.71 5.58 -2.75
C GLY A 655 29.93 7.06 -2.48
N GLY A 656 29.82 7.43 -1.21
CA GLY A 656 30.13 8.76 -0.70
C GLY A 656 31.63 8.91 -0.49
N ASP A 657 32.08 10.14 -0.68
CA ASP A 657 33.47 10.54 -0.54
C ASP A 657 33.89 10.59 0.93
N GLY A 658 35.19 10.43 1.18
CA GLY A 658 35.77 10.73 2.48
C GLY A 658 35.91 12.24 2.70
N GLY A 659 35.73 12.69 3.93
CA GLY A 659 36.02 14.07 4.33
C GLY A 659 37.51 14.33 4.44
N ASP A 660 37.91 15.59 4.30
CA ASP A 660 39.30 16.00 4.40
C ASP A 660 39.76 16.04 5.87
N ALA A 661 41.05 15.79 6.09
CA ALA A 661 41.68 16.07 7.38
C ALA A 661 42.00 17.57 7.53
N ASN A 662 42.31 17.99 8.75
CA ASN A 662 42.83 19.33 8.98
C ASN A 662 44.25 19.46 8.41
N MET A 663 44.45 20.46 7.54
CA MET A 663 45.70 20.70 6.80
C MET A 663 46.92 20.88 7.72
N ASP A 664 46.77 21.45 8.92
CA ASP A 664 47.89 21.70 9.85
C ASP A 664 48.25 20.48 10.73
N SER A 665 47.97 19.25 10.28
CA SER A 665 48.12 18.03 11.08
C SER A 665 48.68 16.82 10.33
N ASN A 666 49.21 15.84 11.06
CA ASN A 666 49.67 14.56 10.50
C ASN A 666 48.52 13.53 10.37
N ARG A 667 47.30 13.99 10.15
CA ARG A 667 46.07 13.18 10.18
C ARG A 667 45.66 12.71 8.80
N PHE A 668 45.01 11.54 8.79
CA PHE A 668 44.54 10.90 7.58
C PHE A 668 43.22 11.50 7.09
N GLY A 669 43.11 11.62 5.78
CA GLY A 669 41.83 11.86 5.13
C GLY A 669 40.87 10.69 5.33
N GLY A 670 39.57 10.96 5.25
CA GLY A 670 38.53 9.95 5.37
C GLY A 670 38.55 8.98 4.19
N ALA A 671 38.24 7.72 4.43
CA ALA A 671 38.09 6.76 3.32
C ALA A 671 36.80 7.03 2.52
N GLY A 672 36.89 6.97 1.20
CA GLY A 672 35.75 6.86 0.31
C GLY A 672 35.08 5.51 0.47
N SER A 673 33.79 5.42 0.10
CA SER A 673 33.01 4.20 0.24
C SER A 673 32.77 3.50 -1.09
N ASN A 674 32.50 2.19 -1.05
CA ASN A 674 32.20 1.45 -2.27
C ASN A 674 30.82 1.84 -2.83
N GLY A 675 30.68 1.73 -4.16
CA GLY A 675 29.40 1.86 -4.83
C GLY A 675 28.42 0.74 -4.49
N GLY A 676 27.12 1.01 -4.64
CA GLY A 676 26.09 0.04 -4.29
C GLY A 676 26.16 -1.22 -5.16
N PRO A 677 26.05 -2.44 -4.59
CA PRO A 677 26.11 -3.69 -5.35
C PRO A 677 24.74 -4.15 -5.91
N GLY A 678 24.72 -5.05 -6.88
CA GLY A 678 23.48 -5.64 -7.42
C GLY A 678 22.65 -4.62 -8.20
N GLY A 679 23.13 -4.22 -9.38
CA GLY A 679 22.45 -3.21 -10.21
C GLY A 679 21.00 -3.60 -10.50
N GLY A 680 20.77 -4.86 -10.90
CA GLY A 680 19.43 -5.43 -11.06
C GLY A 680 18.90 -5.99 -9.76
N ILE A 681 19.54 -7.06 -9.27
CA ILE A 681 19.13 -7.79 -8.07
C ILE A 681 20.28 -7.87 -7.06
N TYR A 682 19.99 -7.55 -5.81
CA TYR A 682 20.84 -7.88 -4.67
C TYR A 682 20.17 -8.95 -3.81
N ALA A 683 20.83 -10.10 -3.65
CA ALA A 683 20.38 -11.22 -2.85
C ALA A 683 21.34 -11.48 -1.69
N SER A 684 20.83 -11.29 -0.47
CA SER A 684 21.60 -11.52 0.75
C SER A 684 21.70 -13.00 1.12
N THR A 685 22.34 -13.29 2.26
CA THR A 685 22.51 -14.67 2.75
C THR A 685 21.19 -15.34 3.03
N GLN A 686 21.10 -16.66 2.80
CA GLN A 686 19.90 -17.46 3.11
C GLN A 686 18.65 -17.05 2.32
N THR A 687 18.85 -16.38 1.18
CA THR A 687 17.79 -16.14 0.20
C THR A 687 17.66 -17.31 -0.77
N ILE A 688 16.50 -17.44 -1.39
CA ILE A 688 16.23 -18.39 -2.48
C ILE A 688 15.80 -17.62 -3.72
N LEU A 689 16.48 -17.84 -4.83
CA LEU A 689 16.18 -17.19 -6.11
C LEU A 689 15.91 -18.24 -7.19
N THR A 690 14.74 -18.16 -7.82
CA THR A 690 14.36 -19.00 -8.96
C THR A 690 13.96 -18.10 -10.12
N LEU A 691 14.76 -18.12 -11.20
CA LEU A 691 14.48 -17.36 -12.41
C LEU A 691 14.28 -18.33 -13.57
N ASP A 692 13.13 -18.23 -14.21
CA ASP A 692 12.80 -18.99 -15.42
C ASP A 692 12.35 -18.06 -16.55
N SER A 693 12.84 -18.33 -17.76
CA SER A 693 12.39 -17.65 -18.98
C SER A 693 12.50 -16.12 -18.93
N SER A 694 13.44 -15.60 -18.13
CA SER A 694 13.50 -14.19 -17.72
C SER A 694 14.75 -13.47 -18.23
N GLN A 695 14.69 -12.13 -18.30
CA GLN A 695 15.82 -11.30 -18.69
C GLN A 695 16.33 -10.41 -17.55
N ILE A 696 17.65 -10.32 -17.40
CA ILE A 696 18.32 -9.35 -16.53
C ILE A 696 19.30 -8.56 -17.39
N THR A 697 18.94 -7.32 -17.77
CA THR A 697 19.66 -6.62 -18.83
C THR A 697 19.93 -5.16 -18.53
N ARG A 698 21.07 -4.64 -18.99
CA ARG A 698 21.40 -3.20 -18.88
C ARG A 698 21.40 -2.63 -17.46
N ASN A 699 21.56 -3.47 -16.44
CA ASN A 699 21.64 -3.00 -15.07
C ASN A 699 23.08 -2.58 -14.73
N HIS A 700 23.23 -1.57 -13.87
CA HIS A 700 24.50 -0.93 -13.59
C HIS A 700 24.74 -0.72 -12.09
N THR A 701 25.92 -1.08 -11.58
CA THR A 701 26.25 -0.75 -10.18
C THR A 701 26.88 0.63 -10.02
N GLY A 702 26.80 1.19 -8.82
CA GLY A 702 27.38 2.50 -8.51
C GLY A 702 28.91 2.52 -8.53
N GLU A 703 29.47 3.69 -8.75
CA GLU A 703 30.91 3.95 -8.63
C GLU A 703 31.37 4.07 -7.18
N GLY A 704 32.64 3.81 -6.91
CA GLY A 704 33.25 4.07 -5.60
C GLY A 704 33.47 5.57 -5.36
N GLY A 705 33.33 6.00 -4.10
CA GLY A 705 33.63 7.36 -3.67
C GLY A 705 35.14 7.60 -3.52
N MET A 706 35.58 8.83 -3.66
CA MET A 706 36.98 9.23 -3.50
C MET A 706 37.37 9.28 -2.03
N GLY A 707 38.63 8.99 -1.73
CA GLY A 707 39.19 9.29 -0.42
C GLY A 707 39.37 10.80 -0.22
N GLY A 708 39.21 11.26 1.02
CA GLY A 708 39.49 12.63 1.40
C GLY A 708 41.00 12.89 1.51
N SER A 709 41.39 14.15 1.47
CA SER A 709 42.78 14.59 1.51
C SER A 709 43.35 14.46 2.93
N GLY A 710 44.61 14.03 3.04
CA GLY A 710 45.37 14.08 4.29
C GLY A 710 45.80 15.50 4.66
N GLY A 711 46.23 15.69 5.90
CA GLY A 711 46.93 16.93 6.30
C GLY A 711 48.38 16.98 5.77
N ASP A 712 49.13 18.04 6.10
CA ASP A 712 50.48 18.32 5.57
C ASP A 712 51.47 17.12 5.65
N GLU A 713 51.32 16.25 6.65
CA GLU A 713 52.11 15.01 6.81
C GLU A 713 51.24 13.73 6.86
N GLY A 714 49.93 13.84 6.59
CA GLY A 714 48.99 12.73 6.59
C GLY A 714 48.85 12.06 5.22
N GLU A 715 48.44 10.79 5.20
CA GLU A 715 48.08 10.13 3.94
C GLU A 715 46.62 10.45 3.56
N ASP A 716 46.37 10.53 2.25
CA ASP A 716 45.01 10.59 1.72
C ASP A 716 44.23 9.33 2.09
N GLY A 717 42.91 9.48 2.20
CA GLY A 717 42.02 8.35 2.36
C GLY A 717 42.04 7.45 1.13
N ASN A 718 41.78 6.16 1.34
CA ASN A 718 41.61 5.24 0.22
C ASN A 718 40.27 5.51 -0.49
N SER A 719 40.28 5.50 -1.82
CA SER A 719 39.05 5.50 -2.62
C SER A 719 38.33 4.16 -2.50
N GLY A 720 37.00 4.19 -2.56
CA GLY A 720 36.17 3.01 -2.70
C GLY A 720 36.25 2.40 -4.10
N VAL A 721 35.85 1.14 -4.20
CA VAL A 721 35.66 0.44 -5.49
C VAL A 721 34.21 0.50 -5.94
N GLY A 722 33.96 0.35 -7.24
CA GLY A 722 32.61 0.19 -7.77
C GLY A 722 31.89 -1.04 -7.23
N GLY A 723 30.57 -1.04 -7.29
CA GLY A 723 29.75 -2.14 -6.75
C GLY A 723 29.88 -3.43 -7.55
N ASP A 724 29.75 -4.58 -6.88
CA ASP A 724 29.78 -5.91 -7.51
C ASP A 724 28.40 -6.33 -8.04
N GLY A 725 28.38 -7.17 -9.07
CA GLY A 725 27.14 -7.76 -9.60
C GLY A 725 26.30 -6.75 -10.39
N GLY A 726 26.72 -6.40 -11.60
CA GLY A 726 25.98 -5.46 -12.47
C GLY A 726 24.53 -5.91 -12.67
N GLY A 727 24.34 -7.17 -13.07
CA GLY A 727 23.03 -7.81 -13.14
C GLY A 727 22.57 -8.30 -11.78
N ILE A 728 23.27 -9.29 -11.23
CA ILE A 728 22.93 -9.91 -9.94
C ILE A 728 24.16 -10.00 -9.03
N ARG A 729 23.96 -9.62 -7.77
CA ARG A 729 24.87 -9.94 -6.66
C ARG A 729 24.19 -10.94 -5.74
N SER A 730 24.76 -12.14 -5.55
CA SER A 730 24.14 -13.16 -4.67
C SER A 730 25.07 -13.78 -3.65
N SER A 731 24.60 -13.84 -2.40
CA SER A 731 25.12 -14.67 -1.31
C SER A 731 24.11 -15.76 -0.89
N SER A 732 23.18 -16.12 -1.78
CA SER A 732 22.06 -17.04 -1.54
C SER A 732 22.50 -18.48 -1.23
N GLU A 733 21.67 -19.22 -0.50
CA GLU A 733 21.87 -20.67 -0.32
C GLU A 733 21.43 -21.47 -1.55
N GLY A 734 20.53 -20.92 -2.37
CA GLY A 734 20.08 -21.54 -3.62
C GLY A 734 19.70 -20.51 -4.68
N LEU A 735 20.37 -20.55 -5.82
CA LEU A 735 20.03 -19.78 -7.00
C LEU A 735 19.95 -20.69 -8.23
N THR A 736 18.81 -20.66 -8.90
CA THR A 736 18.56 -21.39 -10.14
C THR A 736 18.19 -20.42 -11.26
N LEU A 737 18.91 -20.51 -12.37
CA LEU A 737 18.60 -19.82 -13.62
C LEU A 737 18.26 -20.87 -14.68
N SER A 738 17.10 -20.75 -15.29
CA SER A 738 16.63 -21.60 -16.38
C SER A 738 16.15 -20.71 -17.52
N LEU A 739 16.64 -20.95 -18.73
CA LEU A 739 16.15 -20.24 -19.92
C LEU A 739 16.27 -18.71 -19.79
N CYS A 740 17.34 -18.22 -19.17
CA CYS A 740 17.50 -16.80 -18.87
C CYS A 740 18.52 -16.11 -19.78
N THR A 741 18.27 -14.85 -20.11
CA THR A 741 19.23 -13.96 -20.79
C THR A 741 19.75 -12.90 -19.83
N LEU A 742 21.06 -12.92 -19.56
CA LEU A 742 21.77 -11.90 -18.78
C LEU A 742 22.72 -11.15 -19.70
N SER A 743 22.38 -9.91 -20.05
CA SER A 743 23.13 -9.18 -21.08
C SER A 743 23.26 -7.68 -20.85
N GLU A 744 24.36 -7.11 -21.33
CA GLU A 744 24.64 -5.67 -21.25
C GLU A 744 24.67 -5.09 -19.81
N ASN A 745 24.83 -5.95 -18.79
CA ASN A 745 24.95 -5.48 -17.41
C ASN A 745 26.39 -5.06 -17.10
N GLN A 746 26.56 -4.08 -16.20
CA GLN A 746 27.83 -3.41 -15.97
C GLN A 746 28.12 -3.18 -14.50
N THR A 747 29.36 -3.39 -14.08
CA THR A 747 29.82 -2.92 -12.77
C THR A 747 30.30 -1.46 -12.83
N GLY A 748 30.31 -0.77 -11.68
CA GLY A 748 31.16 0.40 -11.47
C GLY A 748 32.64 0.02 -11.51
N ARG A 749 33.54 1.00 -11.66
CA ARG A 749 34.97 0.75 -11.88
C ARG A 749 35.62 -0.04 -10.74
N GLY A 750 36.26 -1.15 -11.09
CA GLY A 750 36.90 -2.06 -10.13
C GLY A 750 35.96 -3.10 -9.50
N GLY A 751 34.64 -2.99 -9.73
CA GLY A 751 33.65 -3.98 -9.30
C GLY A 751 33.75 -5.29 -10.09
N ARG A 752 33.30 -6.38 -9.48
CA ARG A 752 33.40 -7.75 -10.02
C ARG A 752 32.04 -8.27 -10.49
N GLY A 753 32.02 -9.12 -11.51
CA GLY A 753 30.78 -9.79 -11.94
C GLY A 753 29.84 -8.84 -12.69
N GLY A 754 30.19 -8.47 -13.93
CA GLY A 754 29.33 -7.60 -14.76
C GLY A 754 27.91 -8.16 -14.90
N GLY A 755 27.80 -9.44 -15.27
CA GLY A 755 26.52 -10.14 -15.28
C GLY A 755 26.15 -10.62 -13.88
N PHE A 756 27.07 -11.34 -13.24
CA PHE A 756 26.80 -12.05 -12.00
C PHE A 756 28.01 -12.05 -11.04
N PHE A 757 27.79 -11.74 -9.76
CA PHE A 757 28.77 -11.98 -8.70
C PHE A 757 28.22 -12.95 -7.65
N CYS A 758 28.90 -14.09 -7.50
CA CYS A 758 28.61 -15.15 -6.54
C CYS A 758 29.60 -15.07 -5.37
N SER A 759 29.12 -15.01 -4.13
CA SER A 759 30.00 -15.07 -2.96
C SER A 759 29.39 -15.90 -1.84
N ASN A 760 30.08 -16.97 -1.44
CA ASN A 760 29.59 -17.96 -0.48
C ASN A 760 28.19 -18.47 -0.86
N SER A 761 27.96 -18.74 -2.15
CA SER A 761 26.66 -19.05 -2.72
C SER A 761 26.75 -20.21 -3.72
N GLN A 762 25.61 -20.69 -4.18
CA GLN A 762 25.49 -21.63 -5.29
C GLN A 762 24.86 -20.93 -6.51
N LEU A 763 25.27 -21.30 -7.72
CA LEU A 763 24.60 -20.92 -8.97
C LEU A 763 24.38 -22.18 -9.81
N ASN A 764 23.12 -22.48 -10.12
CA ASN A 764 22.75 -23.52 -11.07
C ASN A 764 22.12 -22.87 -12.31
N ALA A 765 22.89 -22.71 -13.38
CA ALA A 765 22.40 -22.14 -14.64
C ALA A 765 22.24 -23.22 -15.71
N SER A 766 21.04 -23.29 -16.29
CA SER A 766 20.71 -24.21 -17.37
C SER A 766 20.08 -23.46 -18.55
N HIS A 767 20.57 -23.71 -19.77
CA HIS A 767 20.08 -23.05 -20.99
C HIS A 767 20.05 -21.52 -20.85
N CYS A 768 21.13 -20.92 -20.32
CA CYS A 768 21.21 -19.48 -20.12
C CYS A 768 22.17 -18.84 -21.13
N THR A 769 21.87 -17.61 -21.54
CA THR A 769 22.76 -16.77 -22.34
C THR A 769 23.29 -15.61 -21.49
N ILE A 770 24.55 -15.67 -21.10
CA ILE A 770 25.26 -14.66 -20.30
C ILE A 770 26.30 -13.99 -21.19
N ALA A 771 25.93 -12.88 -21.81
CA ALA A 771 26.72 -12.26 -22.87
C ALA A 771 26.82 -10.74 -22.76
N SER A 772 27.86 -10.16 -23.34
CA SER A 772 28.02 -8.69 -23.43
C SER A 772 27.99 -7.95 -22.08
N ASN A 773 28.30 -8.63 -20.97
CA ASN A 773 28.38 -8.01 -19.67
C ASN A 773 29.80 -7.47 -19.41
N ILE A 774 29.92 -6.39 -18.63
CA ILE A 774 31.16 -5.65 -18.49
C ILE A 774 31.52 -5.46 -17.01
N ALA A 775 32.73 -5.87 -16.63
CA ALA A 775 33.38 -5.41 -15.41
C ALA A 775 34.29 -4.22 -15.73
N LEU A 776 33.96 -3.02 -15.26
CA LEU A 776 34.64 -1.78 -15.68
C LEU A 776 36.00 -1.58 -15.00
N GLY A 777 36.92 -0.92 -15.72
CA GLY A 777 38.25 -0.56 -15.21
C GLY A 777 39.10 -1.78 -14.88
N GLU A 778 39.62 -1.84 -13.65
CA GLU A 778 40.35 -3.01 -13.14
C GLU A 778 39.44 -4.17 -12.72
N GLY A 779 38.12 -4.06 -12.96
CA GLY A 779 37.12 -5.07 -12.60
C GLY A 779 37.35 -6.43 -13.27
N GLU A 780 36.94 -7.49 -12.56
CA GLU A 780 37.18 -8.88 -12.94
C GLU A 780 35.86 -9.66 -13.11
N GLY A 781 35.82 -10.68 -13.96
CA GLY A 781 34.60 -11.49 -14.13
C GLY A 781 33.50 -10.75 -14.88
N GLY A 782 33.68 -10.47 -16.17
CA GLY A 782 32.70 -9.70 -16.95
C GLY A 782 31.33 -10.38 -16.99
N GLY A 783 31.31 -11.68 -17.31
CA GLY A 783 30.12 -12.52 -17.21
C GLY A 783 29.84 -12.91 -15.76
N ILE A 784 30.69 -13.77 -15.21
CA ILE A 784 30.57 -14.27 -13.83
C ILE A 784 31.86 -14.07 -13.04
N ALA A 785 31.74 -13.60 -11.81
CA ALA A 785 32.79 -13.66 -10.79
C ALA A 785 32.31 -14.52 -9.62
N SER A 786 33.20 -15.37 -9.09
CA SER A 786 32.88 -16.37 -8.08
C SER A 786 33.89 -16.37 -6.93
N GLU A 787 33.42 -16.29 -5.69
CA GLU A 787 34.23 -16.38 -4.49
C GLU A 787 33.64 -17.39 -3.49
N ASN A 788 34.43 -18.39 -3.11
CA ASN A 788 34.02 -19.49 -2.20
C ASN A 788 32.64 -20.08 -2.54
N SER A 789 32.36 -20.31 -3.82
CA SER A 789 31.03 -20.64 -4.32
C SER A 789 31.04 -21.87 -5.22
N GLU A 790 29.87 -22.48 -5.40
CA GLU A 790 29.66 -23.62 -6.28
C GLU A 790 28.89 -23.18 -7.53
N ILE A 791 29.44 -23.44 -8.71
CA ILE A 791 28.81 -23.08 -9.99
C ILE A 791 28.55 -24.34 -10.79
N THR A 792 27.30 -24.53 -11.18
CA THR A 792 26.88 -25.55 -12.15
C THR A 792 26.38 -24.86 -13.41
N LEU A 793 27.00 -25.18 -14.54
CA LEU A 793 26.56 -24.71 -15.87
C LEU A 793 26.10 -25.92 -16.68
N GLN A 794 24.92 -25.79 -17.29
CA GLN A 794 24.37 -26.76 -18.21
C GLN A 794 23.88 -26.09 -19.48
N ASN A 795 24.33 -26.56 -20.65
CA ASN A 795 23.85 -26.10 -21.95
C ASN A 795 23.77 -24.56 -22.10
N SER A 796 24.75 -23.83 -21.54
CA SER A 796 24.72 -22.37 -21.42
C SER A 796 25.85 -21.68 -22.20
N ILE A 797 25.63 -20.42 -22.57
CA ILE A 797 26.58 -19.55 -23.26
C ILE A 797 27.10 -18.50 -22.27
N LEU A 798 28.42 -18.44 -22.09
CA LEU A 798 29.12 -17.35 -21.41
C LEU A 798 30.13 -16.74 -22.39
N ALA A 799 29.75 -15.70 -23.13
CA ALA A 799 30.59 -15.20 -24.22
C ALA A 799 30.40 -13.72 -24.53
N GLY A 800 31.43 -13.09 -25.08
CA GLY A 800 31.39 -11.67 -25.46
C GLY A 800 31.38 -10.73 -24.26
N ASN A 801 31.68 -11.24 -23.06
CA ASN A 801 31.81 -10.45 -21.86
C ASN A 801 33.20 -9.79 -21.79
N SER A 802 33.33 -8.70 -21.01
CA SER A 802 34.54 -7.88 -20.95
C SER A 802 34.97 -7.62 -19.50
N ALA A 803 36.26 -7.82 -19.21
CA ALA A 803 36.88 -7.52 -17.92
C ALA A 803 38.41 -7.43 -18.06
N SER A 804 39.10 -6.87 -17.07
CA SER A 804 40.57 -6.84 -17.01
C SER A 804 41.17 -8.26 -16.90
N SER A 805 40.46 -9.15 -16.20
CA SER A 805 40.80 -10.55 -15.98
C SER A 805 39.52 -11.39 -15.87
N GLY A 806 39.50 -12.60 -16.43
CA GLY A 806 38.31 -13.44 -16.35
C GLY A 806 37.10 -12.88 -17.09
N PRO A 807 37.17 -12.46 -18.37
CA PRO A 807 36.04 -11.82 -19.04
C PRO A 807 34.75 -12.64 -18.98
N ASP A 808 34.79 -13.95 -19.23
CA ASP A 808 33.58 -14.79 -19.15
C ASP A 808 33.33 -15.34 -17.74
N LEU A 809 34.35 -15.91 -17.09
CA LEU A 809 34.26 -16.44 -15.73
C LEU A 809 35.57 -16.21 -14.98
N ARG A 810 35.49 -15.71 -13.74
CA ARG A 810 36.60 -15.52 -12.82
C ARG A 810 36.38 -16.24 -11.50
N GLU A 811 37.34 -17.07 -11.08
CA GLU A 811 37.30 -17.80 -9.80
C GLU A 811 38.30 -17.25 -8.78
N PHE A 812 37.80 -16.72 -7.67
CA PHE A 812 38.60 -16.26 -6.53
C PHE A 812 38.79 -17.38 -5.50
N ASN A 813 40.03 -17.81 -5.31
CA ASN A 813 40.49 -18.80 -4.33
C ASN A 813 40.21 -20.27 -4.70
N THR A 814 40.89 -21.19 -4.00
CA THR A 814 40.88 -22.64 -4.28
C THR A 814 39.64 -23.38 -3.78
N SER A 815 38.74 -22.70 -3.08
CA SER A 815 37.52 -23.31 -2.51
C SER A 815 36.33 -23.27 -3.47
N ASN A 816 36.45 -22.62 -4.64
CA ASN A 816 35.42 -22.64 -5.67
C ASN A 816 35.31 -24.03 -6.30
N THR A 817 34.09 -24.44 -6.63
CA THR A 817 33.83 -25.61 -7.46
C THR A 817 33.07 -25.21 -8.70
N LEU A 818 33.51 -25.70 -9.85
CA LEU A 818 32.87 -25.48 -11.14
C LEU A 818 32.53 -26.83 -11.77
N THR A 819 31.23 -27.05 -11.96
CA THR A 819 30.67 -28.24 -12.59
C THR A 819 30.07 -27.86 -13.93
N VAL A 820 30.60 -28.40 -15.02
CA VAL A 820 30.03 -28.22 -16.36
C VAL A 820 29.40 -29.53 -16.84
N THR A 821 28.12 -29.48 -17.14
CA THR A 821 27.33 -30.59 -17.69
C THR A 821 26.66 -30.16 -18.99
N GLY A 822 26.27 -31.10 -19.85
CA GLY A 822 25.83 -30.75 -21.20
C GLY A 822 26.91 -29.97 -21.97
N ASN A 823 26.56 -29.33 -23.08
CA ASN A 823 27.51 -28.61 -23.93
C ASN A 823 27.45 -27.11 -23.65
N ASN A 824 28.54 -26.47 -23.22
CA ASN A 824 28.57 -25.05 -22.88
C ASN A 824 29.55 -24.29 -23.79
N ILE A 825 29.27 -23.02 -24.09
CA ILE A 825 30.13 -22.16 -24.94
C ILE A 825 30.78 -21.07 -24.10
N PHE A 826 32.10 -20.92 -24.25
CA PHE A 826 32.88 -19.83 -23.69
C PHE A 826 33.64 -19.10 -24.80
N SER A 827 33.76 -17.77 -24.71
CA SER A 827 34.64 -17.01 -25.61
C SER A 827 36.09 -16.94 -25.10
N SER A 828 36.30 -17.07 -23.78
CA SER A 828 37.60 -17.05 -23.15
C SER A 828 37.68 -17.93 -21.90
N LEU A 829 38.83 -18.61 -21.76
CA LEU A 829 39.24 -19.36 -20.56
C LEU A 829 40.38 -18.67 -19.78
N SER A 830 40.62 -17.38 -20.00
CA SER A 830 41.57 -16.63 -19.19
C SER A 830 40.97 -16.33 -17.81
N GLY A 831 41.63 -16.74 -16.71
CA GLY A 831 41.19 -16.43 -15.34
C GLY A 831 40.50 -17.57 -14.60
N GLN A 832 40.28 -18.70 -15.27
CA GLN A 832 39.78 -19.95 -14.72
C GLN A 832 40.94 -20.91 -14.41
N SER A 833 41.03 -21.37 -13.16
CA SER A 833 42.03 -22.36 -12.74
C SER A 833 41.51 -23.79 -12.75
N SER A 834 40.18 -23.96 -12.84
CA SER A 834 39.49 -25.22 -12.63
C SER A 834 39.27 -26.05 -13.91
N PHE A 835 39.53 -25.48 -15.09
CA PHE A 835 39.34 -26.20 -16.36
C PHE A 835 40.58 -26.98 -16.81
N THR A 836 40.37 -28.21 -17.24
CA THR A 836 41.30 -28.92 -18.11
C THR A 836 40.96 -28.58 -19.57
N PRO A 837 41.96 -28.26 -20.44
CA PRO A 837 41.72 -27.91 -21.84
C PRO A 837 40.97 -28.97 -22.69
N ASP A 838 40.84 -30.19 -22.17
CA ASP A 838 40.27 -31.36 -22.87
C ASP A 838 38.84 -31.72 -22.38
N ASN A 839 38.12 -30.80 -21.73
CA ASN A 839 36.75 -31.08 -21.28
C ASN A 839 35.78 -31.18 -22.48
N PRO A 840 35.13 -32.34 -22.73
CA PRO A 840 34.28 -32.55 -23.91
C PRO A 840 32.98 -31.73 -23.90
N ASN A 841 32.62 -31.17 -22.75
CA ASN A 841 31.41 -30.38 -22.53
C ASN A 841 31.65 -28.87 -22.71
N LEU A 842 32.83 -28.47 -23.17
CA LEU A 842 33.28 -27.08 -23.24
C LEU A 842 33.73 -26.70 -24.65
N PHE A 843 32.98 -25.80 -25.30
CA PHE A 843 33.27 -25.27 -26.63
C PHE A 843 33.86 -23.86 -26.51
N ILE A 844 35.02 -23.63 -27.11
CA ILE A 844 35.69 -22.33 -27.08
C ILE A 844 35.55 -21.64 -28.42
N GLY A 845 34.87 -20.48 -28.44
CA GLY A 845 34.67 -19.70 -29.66
C GLY A 845 33.59 -18.64 -29.52
N ASN A 846 33.42 -17.87 -30.60
CA ASN A 846 32.34 -16.90 -30.70
C ASN A 846 31.00 -17.65 -30.97
N PRO A 847 29.99 -17.50 -30.11
CA PRO A 847 28.67 -18.09 -30.33
C PRO A 847 27.87 -17.43 -31.47
N LEU A 848 28.36 -16.36 -32.10
CA LEU A 848 27.66 -15.65 -33.18
C LEU A 848 26.22 -15.28 -32.80
N LEU A 849 26.04 -14.52 -31.73
CA LEU A 849 24.72 -14.09 -31.27
C LEU A 849 24.26 -12.81 -31.99
N ALA A 850 22.95 -12.69 -32.18
CA ALA A 850 22.31 -11.43 -32.55
C ALA A 850 22.37 -10.42 -31.37
N PRO A 851 22.27 -9.10 -31.62
CA PRO A 851 22.12 -8.11 -30.55
C PRO A 851 20.91 -8.40 -29.65
N LEU A 852 20.93 -7.93 -28.39
CA LEU A 852 19.77 -8.07 -27.51
C LEU A 852 18.56 -7.32 -28.10
N GLY A 853 17.45 -8.02 -28.31
CA GLY A 853 16.26 -7.45 -28.93
C GLY A 853 15.00 -8.27 -28.73
N ASP A 854 13.88 -7.74 -29.23
CA ASP A 854 12.62 -8.47 -29.33
C ASP A 854 12.66 -9.39 -30.54
N TYR A 855 12.72 -10.69 -30.28
CA TYR A 855 12.65 -11.74 -31.29
C TYR A 855 11.46 -12.68 -31.04
N GLY A 856 10.38 -12.11 -30.48
CA GLY A 856 9.20 -12.83 -30.01
C GLY A 856 9.34 -13.36 -28.58
N GLY A 857 8.19 -13.65 -27.96
CA GLY A 857 8.12 -14.08 -26.55
C GLY A 857 7.90 -12.91 -25.57
N PRO A 858 7.92 -13.20 -24.25
CA PRO A 858 7.61 -12.20 -23.21
C PRO A 858 8.79 -11.31 -22.82
N THR A 859 10.02 -11.67 -23.20
CA THR A 859 11.26 -10.98 -22.80
C THR A 859 12.25 -10.89 -23.96
N HIS A 860 13.15 -9.89 -23.94
CA HIS A 860 14.19 -9.78 -24.96
C HIS A 860 15.23 -10.90 -24.83
N THR A 861 15.77 -11.31 -25.98
CA THR A 861 16.69 -12.44 -26.11
C THR A 861 17.86 -12.12 -27.04
N MET A 862 18.81 -13.05 -27.14
CA MET A 862 19.93 -12.99 -28.08
C MET A 862 20.01 -14.32 -28.86
N ILE A 863 19.46 -14.33 -30.07
CA ILE A 863 19.35 -15.56 -30.88
C ILE A 863 20.69 -15.93 -31.54
N PRO A 864 21.11 -17.21 -31.54
CA PRO A 864 22.22 -17.69 -32.36
C PRO A 864 22.01 -17.45 -33.86
N LEU A 865 22.98 -16.84 -34.53
CA LEU A 865 22.95 -16.58 -35.96
C LEU A 865 23.39 -17.82 -36.77
N PRO A 866 23.06 -17.89 -38.08
CA PRO A 866 23.46 -19.02 -38.92
C PRO A 866 24.98 -19.27 -38.88
N GLY A 867 25.37 -20.52 -38.64
CA GLY A 867 26.77 -20.93 -38.47
C GLY A 867 27.29 -20.86 -37.04
N SER A 868 26.44 -20.49 -36.08
CA SER A 868 26.74 -20.55 -34.65
C SER A 868 27.07 -21.99 -34.19
N LEU A 869 28.00 -22.09 -33.25
CA LEU A 869 28.32 -23.33 -32.52
C LEU A 869 27.20 -23.76 -31.55
N ALA A 870 26.24 -22.89 -31.26
CA ALA A 870 25.15 -23.15 -30.33
C ALA A 870 24.00 -23.96 -30.96
N ILE A 871 23.85 -23.88 -32.28
CA ILE A 871 22.70 -24.44 -32.99
C ILE A 871 22.73 -25.97 -32.96
N ASN A 872 21.63 -26.58 -32.50
CA ASN A 872 21.40 -28.00 -32.30
C ASN A 872 22.53 -28.69 -31.51
N ALA A 873 23.13 -27.97 -30.57
CA ALA A 873 24.36 -28.40 -29.92
C ALA A 873 24.19 -28.74 -28.43
N ALA A 874 23.04 -28.52 -27.80
CA ALA A 874 22.84 -28.92 -26.41
C ALA A 874 22.91 -30.44 -26.24
N ASN A 875 23.42 -30.90 -25.10
CA ASN A 875 23.52 -32.32 -24.78
C ASN A 875 22.85 -32.60 -23.43
N SER A 876 22.24 -33.77 -23.30
CA SER A 876 21.57 -34.22 -22.07
C SER A 876 20.54 -33.21 -21.57
N SER A 877 19.85 -32.53 -22.50
CA SER A 877 18.80 -31.57 -22.19
C SER A 877 17.43 -32.25 -22.10
N THR A 878 16.61 -31.77 -21.16
CA THR A 878 15.19 -32.12 -21.05
C THR A 878 14.28 -30.92 -21.36
N ALA A 879 14.83 -29.81 -21.85
CA ALA A 879 14.06 -28.62 -22.19
C ALA A 879 13.09 -28.91 -23.34
N THR A 880 11.83 -28.49 -23.18
CA THR A 880 10.79 -28.64 -24.21
C THR A 880 10.39 -27.31 -24.83
N LEU A 881 10.76 -26.19 -24.20
CA LEU A 881 10.52 -24.81 -24.64
C LEU A 881 11.82 -24.01 -24.47
N ASP A 882 11.97 -22.95 -25.24
CA ASP A 882 12.99 -21.91 -25.05
C ASP A 882 12.43 -20.73 -24.20
N GLN A 883 13.26 -19.72 -23.91
CA GLN A 883 12.88 -18.51 -23.13
C GLN A 883 11.64 -17.78 -23.68
N ARG A 884 11.38 -17.87 -24.98
CA ARG A 884 10.27 -17.18 -25.65
C ARG A 884 8.95 -17.92 -25.50
N GLY A 885 8.97 -19.10 -24.85
CA GLY A 885 7.84 -20.02 -24.78
C GLY A 885 7.69 -20.88 -26.04
N PHE A 886 8.72 -20.93 -26.86
CA PHE A 886 8.71 -21.58 -28.16
C PHE A 886 9.21 -23.03 -28.07
N ALA A 887 8.44 -23.99 -28.58
CA ALA A 887 8.83 -25.40 -28.62
C ALA A 887 10.13 -25.67 -29.39
N ILE A 888 10.92 -26.62 -28.88
CA ILE A 888 12.11 -27.19 -29.52
C ILE A 888 11.67 -28.14 -30.64
N ASN A 889 11.91 -27.76 -31.90
CA ASN A 889 11.27 -28.41 -33.06
C ASN A 889 12.04 -29.64 -33.59
N ASP A 890 13.37 -29.69 -33.38
CA ASP A 890 14.25 -30.62 -34.11
C ASP A 890 14.77 -31.78 -33.24
N GLY A 891 14.37 -31.80 -31.96
CA GLY A 891 14.67 -32.86 -30.99
C GLY A 891 16.01 -32.74 -30.27
N GLN A 892 16.89 -31.83 -30.69
CA GLN A 892 18.11 -31.47 -29.98
C GLN A 892 18.16 -29.95 -29.77
N PRO A 893 17.98 -29.46 -28.52
CA PRO A 893 17.96 -28.01 -28.26
C PRO A 893 19.27 -27.31 -28.62
N ASP A 894 19.17 -26.01 -28.83
CA ASP A 894 20.31 -25.10 -28.90
C ASP A 894 20.96 -24.90 -27.51
N ILE A 895 22.25 -24.55 -27.52
CA ILE A 895 22.96 -24.07 -26.32
C ILE A 895 22.51 -22.61 -26.07
N GLY A 896 22.20 -22.25 -24.83
CA GLY A 896 21.72 -20.92 -24.45
C GLY A 896 20.21 -20.85 -24.31
N ALA A 897 19.68 -19.63 -24.20
CA ALA A 897 18.29 -19.39 -23.80
C ALA A 897 17.25 -19.50 -24.93
N THR A 898 17.68 -19.53 -26.20
CA THR A 898 16.80 -19.50 -27.37
C THR A 898 17.07 -20.67 -28.30
N GLU A 899 16.00 -21.16 -28.92
CA GLU A 899 16.05 -22.16 -29.99
C GLU A 899 15.91 -21.49 -31.36
N VAL A 900 16.87 -21.68 -32.25
CA VAL A 900 16.80 -21.16 -33.62
C VAL A 900 15.75 -21.90 -34.44
N ARG A 901 14.90 -21.14 -35.12
CA ARG A 901 13.85 -21.64 -36.01
C ARG A 901 14.03 -21.16 -37.44
N ALA A 902 13.40 -21.87 -38.37
CA ALA A 902 13.44 -21.51 -39.79
C ALA A 902 12.81 -20.14 -40.09
N ASP A 903 11.85 -19.71 -39.27
CA ASP A 903 11.14 -18.43 -39.38
C ASP A 903 11.85 -17.25 -38.68
N ASP A 904 12.78 -17.52 -37.76
CA ASP A 904 13.56 -16.47 -37.06
C ASP A 904 14.40 -15.60 -38.02
N PHE A 905 14.67 -16.09 -39.24
CA PHE A 905 15.39 -15.36 -40.29
C PHE A 905 14.52 -14.97 -41.49
N THR A 906 13.21 -15.21 -41.44
CA THR A 906 12.26 -14.76 -42.47
C THR A 906 11.60 -13.47 -42.03
N PHE A 907 12.08 -12.34 -42.54
CA PHE A 907 11.51 -11.03 -42.24
C PHE A 907 10.13 -10.86 -42.88
N GLN A 908 9.11 -10.52 -42.09
CA GLN A 908 7.85 -10.01 -42.63
C GLN A 908 8.01 -8.51 -42.93
N GLU A 909 7.88 -8.16 -44.21
CA GLU A 909 7.98 -6.83 -44.82
C GLU A 909 7.24 -5.64 -44.15
N PRO A 910 6.18 -5.74 -43.32
CA PRO A 910 5.52 -4.55 -42.77
C PRO A 910 6.26 -3.86 -41.62
N VAL A 911 7.19 -4.55 -40.94
CA VAL A 911 7.79 -4.05 -39.67
C VAL A 911 8.95 -3.06 -39.94
N LEU A 912 9.62 -3.20 -41.09
CA LEU A 912 10.76 -2.34 -41.45
C LEU A 912 10.32 -0.91 -41.79
N GLU A 913 9.21 -0.72 -42.52
CA GLU A 913 8.73 0.63 -42.89
C GLU A 913 8.24 1.44 -41.68
N ALA A 914 7.72 0.76 -40.65
CA ALA A 914 7.31 1.41 -39.41
C ALA A 914 8.54 1.87 -38.63
N LEU A 915 9.43 0.95 -38.24
CA LEU A 915 10.60 1.27 -37.41
C LEU A 915 11.59 2.23 -38.09
N TRP A 916 11.71 2.20 -39.41
CA TRP A 916 12.61 3.11 -40.13
C TRP A 916 12.13 4.56 -40.12
N ASN A 917 10.82 4.78 -40.02
CA ASN A 917 10.18 6.09 -40.17
C ASN A 917 9.64 6.68 -38.87
N THR A 918 9.65 5.93 -37.76
CA THR A 918 9.24 6.45 -36.45
C THR A 918 10.34 7.32 -35.87
N ASP A 919 9.97 8.51 -35.43
CA ASP A 919 10.77 9.41 -34.61
C ASP A 919 10.41 9.12 -33.14
N HIS A 920 11.29 8.43 -32.41
CA HIS A 920 10.99 7.92 -31.08
C HIS A 920 11.17 8.99 -29.98
N ASP A 921 12.03 9.99 -30.19
CA ASP A 921 12.35 11.04 -29.21
C ASP A 921 11.72 12.40 -29.55
N HIS A 922 11.03 12.48 -30.70
CA HIS A 922 10.31 13.63 -31.24
C HIS A 922 11.21 14.82 -31.62
N ASP A 923 12.47 14.58 -31.97
CA ASP A 923 13.43 15.62 -32.38
C ASP A 923 13.29 16.06 -33.85
N GLY A 924 12.50 15.32 -34.64
CA GLY A 924 12.25 15.53 -36.06
C GLY A 924 13.05 14.65 -37.02
N SER A 925 13.87 13.73 -36.52
CA SER A 925 14.69 12.78 -37.29
C SER A 925 14.13 11.35 -37.17
N PRO A 926 13.96 10.60 -38.28
CA PRO A 926 13.51 9.21 -38.18
C PRO A 926 14.62 8.27 -37.69
N PHE A 927 14.26 7.28 -36.87
CA PHE A 927 15.16 6.30 -36.26
C PHE A 927 16.11 5.59 -37.26
N GLY A 928 15.65 5.32 -38.48
CA GLY A 928 16.49 4.71 -39.53
C GLY A 928 17.62 5.63 -40.04
N LEU A 929 17.48 6.95 -39.90
CA LEU A 929 18.49 7.93 -40.30
C LEU A 929 19.58 8.09 -39.25
N GLU A 930 19.24 7.98 -37.97
CA GLU A 930 20.17 8.10 -36.83
C GLU A 930 21.15 6.93 -36.77
N ILE A 931 20.65 5.71 -37.00
CA ILE A 931 21.49 4.51 -37.12
C ILE A 931 22.48 4.62 -38.29
N ALA A 932 22.05 5.19 -39.41
CA ALA A 932 22.89 5.34 -40.59
C ALA A 932 24.00 6.40 -40.43
N LEU A 933 23.81 7.36 -39.52
CA LEU A 933 24.76 8.45 -39.25
C LEU A 933 25.56 8.25 -37.96
N GLY A 934 25.20 7.26 -37.13
CA GLY A 934 25.92 6.93 -35.89
C GLY A 934 25.77 7.99 -34.80
N THR A 935 24.62 8.66 -34.74
CA THR A 935 24.28 9.66 -33.70
C THR A 935 23.45 9.06 -32.57
N ASP A 936 23.43 9.75 -31.42
CA ASP A 936 22.70 9.41 -30.19
C ASP A 936 21.17 9.35 -30.41
N PRO A 937 20.46 8.30 -29.95
CA PRO A 937 19.00 8.17 -30.05
C PRO A 937 18.17 8.96 -29.00
N ASP A 938 18.79 9.71 -28.09
CA ASP A 938 18.04 10.47 -27.05
C ASP A 938 18.21 12.03 -27.12
N LYS A 939 19.06 12.57 -28.03
CA LYS A 939 19.05 13.97 -28.60
C LYS A 939 20.35 14.34 -29.37
N PRO A 940 20.32 15.24 -30.38
CA PRO A 940 21.47 15.49 -31.28
C PRO A 940 22.39 16.67 -30.89
N ASP A 941 23.68 16.55 -31.23
CA ASP A 941 24.71 17.60 -31.09
C ASP A 941 24.80 18.53 -32.31
N ALA A 942 24.64 19.84 -32.07
CA ALA A 942 24.43 20.86 -33.08
C ALA A 942 25.66 21.26 -33.94
N ASN A 943 26.80 20.54 -33.96
CA ASN A 943 28.00 21.01 -34.69
C ASN A 943 29.05 19.93 -35.10
N ALA A 944 28.68 18.73 -35.56
CA ALA A 944 29.65 17.76 -36.12
C ALA A 944 29.61 17.68 -37.67
N PRO A 945 30.77 17.59 -38.37
CA PRO A 945 30.85 17.78 -39.82
C PRO A 945 30.45 16.52 -40.60
N GLN A 946 29.72 16.75 -41.69
CA GLN A 946 29.10 15.74 -42.55
C GLN A 946 30.10 14.71 -43.13
N ASN A 947 29.77 13.42 -42.98
CA ASN A 947 30.54 12.29 -43.52
C ASN A 947 29.73 11.37 -44.47
N LEU A 948 28.66 11.87 -45.12
CA LEU A 948 27.94 11.07 -46.12
C LEU A 948 27.51 11.92 -47.33
N SER A 949 27.79 11.44 -48.55
CA SER A 949 27.20 11.98 -49.79
C SER A 949 26.47 10.88 -50.55
N LEU A 950 25.21 11.11 -50.87
CA LEU A 950 24.37 10.18 -51.65
C LEU A 950 24.61 10.43 -53.15
N THR A 951 25.06 9.42 -53.90
CA THR A 951 25.11 9.48 -55.37
C THR A 951 24.29 8.37 -56.00
N PHE A 952 23.75 8.61 -57.19
CA PHE A 952 23.00 7.63 -57.96
C PHE A 952 23.91 7.08 -59.08
N ASN A 953 23.96 5.77 -59.23
CA ASN A 953 24.68 5.15 -60.34
C ASN A 953 23.94 5.42 -61.67
N GLY A 954 24.60 5.10 -62.80
CA GLY A 954 24.09 5.38 -64.16
C GLY A 954 22.77 4.69 -64.55
N ILE A 955 22.13 3.97 -63.64
CA ILE A 955 20.79 3.37 -63.79
C ILE A 955 19.80 3.83 -62.70
N GLY A 956 20.15 4.83 -61.89
CA GLY A 956 19.25 5.47 -60.92
C GLY A 956 19.13 4.76 -59.57
N GLN A 957 20.04 3.85 -59.23
CA GLN A 957 20.09 3.26 -57.88
C GLN A 957 21.07 4.02 -56.98
N PRO A 958 20.73 4.28 -55.70
CA PRO A 958 21.64 4.94 -54.76
C PRO A 958 22.84 4.03 -54.45
N VAL A 959 24.04 4.60 -54.46
CA VAL A 959 25.29 3.94 -54.04
C VAL A 959 25.90 4.76 -52.90
N LEU A 960 26.17 4.10 -51.77
CA LEU A 960 26.90 4.65 -50.63
C LEU A 960 28.40 4.32 -50.79
N GLU A 961 29.27 5.31 -50.83
CA GLU A 961 30.72 5.12 -50.76
C GLU A 961 31.29 5.71 -49.46
N PHE A 962 32.05 4.90 -48.70
CA PHE A 962 32.75 5.32 -47.49
C PHE A 962 34.24 5.55 -47.76
N ALA A 963 34.79 6.68 -47.30
CA ALA A 963 36.23 6.95 -47.32
C ALA A 963 36.85 6.63 -45.94
N TYR A 964 37.89 5.78 -45.93
CA TYR A 964 38.66 5.40 -44.74
C TYR A 964 39.46 6.58 -44.15
N SER A 965 39.30 6.86 -42.85
CA SER A 965 40.19 7.73 -42.06
C SER A 965 40.88 6.94 -40.95
N LEU A 966 42.18 7.20 -40.76
CA LEU A 966 43.14 6.41 -39.96
C LEU A 966 43.08 6.69 -38.44
N GLY A 967 41.89 6.94 -37.87
CA GLY A 967 41.73 7.31 -36.46
C GLY A 967 40.44 6.86 -35.75
N ALA A 968 39.65 5.94 -36.31
CA ALA A 968 38.42 5.44 -35.68
C ALA A 968 38.69 4.28 -34.69
N LEU A 969 37.96 4.25 -33.57
CA LEU A 969 38.01 3.21 -32.52
C LEU A 969 37.55 1.82 -33.03
N PRO A 970 37.97 0.69 -32.43
CA PRO A 970 37.94 -0.63 -33.06
C PRO A 970 36.61 -1.42 -32.99
N PHE A 971 35.44 -0.76 -32.90
CA PHE A 971 34.17 -1.47 -32.66
C PHE A 971 33.00 -1.05 -33.57
N THR A 972 33.25 -0.87 -34.86
CA THR A 972 32.16 -0.74 -35.84
C THR A 972 32.23 -1.90 -36.83
N ASN A 973 31.40 -2.93 -36.62
CA ASN A 973 31.18 -3.98 -37.61
C ASN A 973 29.99 -3.58 -38.50
N TYR A 974 30.24 -3.44 -39.80
CA TYR A 974 29.19 -3.24 -40.80
C TYR A 974 28.74 -4.59 -41.38
N LEU A 975 27.44 -4.80 -41.48
CA LEU A 975 26.84 -5.93 -42.20
C LEU A 975 26.87 -5.65 -43.71
N ILE A 976 27.74 -6.32 -44.46
CA ILE A 976 27.71 -6.31 -45.93
C ILE A 976 26.79 -7.43 -46.39
N LEU A 977 25.58 -7.08 -46.85
CA LEU A 977 24.70 -8.01 -47.57
C LEU A 977 25.17 -8.10 -49.03
N HIS A 978 25.82 -9.20 -49.39
CA HIS A 978 26.00 -9.59 -50.79
C HIS A 978 24.67 -10.21 -51.28
N SER A 979 23.91 -9.48 -52.10
CA SER A 979 22.84 -10.07 -52.90
C SER A 979 23.43 -10.74 -54.13
N SER A 980 23.10 -12.01 -54.35
CA SER A 980 23.05 -12.60 -55.70
C SER A 980 21.62 -12.91 -56.05
#